data_AF-A0A1F4E412-F1
#
_entry.id   AF-A0A1F4E412-F1
#
_cell.length_a   1.000
_cell.length_b   1.000
_cell.length_c   1.000
_cell.angle_alpha   90.00
_cell.angle_beta   90.00
_cell.angle_gamma   90.00
#
_symmetry.space_group_name_H-M   'P 1'
#
loop_
_entity.id
_entity.type
_entity.pdbx_description
1 polymer ?
#
loop_
_entity_poly.entity_id
_entity_poly.type
_entity_poly.pdbx_seq_one_letter_code
_entity_poly.pdbx_strand_id
1 'polypeptide(L)'
;MSEVARPDPDALLARVQRDEAQNGRLKIFFGAAAGVGKTYSMLLAAREKRAESVDVVIGIVETHGRAETAALLEGLEALPPKLVEYRGAVLREFDLDAALKRRPCIVVVDDLAHTNVEGSRHPKRWNDVEELLDAGIDVYTALNVQHLESLNDVVTGITGIQVQETVPDTVFDQASEIELVDLPPGELIERLHEGKVYVPQQAPAALENFFRKGNLIALRELSLRRTAERVNEQMRSYRDDHAIRKVWQASERILVCIGPGTMAERLVRAGRRLATELHADWTVAYVETPALQRLPAAERDAILGNLRFAEQLGARSATLSAQQMSAAILEYAHEHNITKIILGRPRRKGWKRWLLGSVVDTLVHEVQDIDVFLLAQTENAARREGSSLEEPLLRRAYLGLSEADAPSAKSRWPGYAIAAAVPALCTVVGVFGSGAIELLNLVMIYLLGVVLVASRYGRGPSILASVLSVAAFDFFFIPPGLTFAVSDVKYITTFAVMLLVGLVISNLAANLRTQAKIAGYREKRAASLYELSRDLSRCRTTEEAVRAAVKHIGIEFDSRSVVLFPDLNGRIVYPREEGGPHSLRGSDLAVAQWVYDNAQVAGRGTNTLAGAQAIYMPLASTTGTLGVLAILPVNLRRVYLPEQQRLLETFINQTALAIERLRLAEEAQVAQVNAETESLRNSLLSGISHDLRTPLASIVGAASTLAEDKGRLDAPVRQELAKTIYEEAQRMATLSTNILDMARLDKGALRLNRDWYPLEELVGSVLTRLHARLEGRKIDIKLARDLPMVKVDAVMIEQVLVNLIENALKYAPAGTPLEIGAGASLTKVTMYVADRGPGISPGLEERLFDKFYRASPERAQSGVGLGLAICRAAVEAHGGEIWADNRPGGGAIFRFTLPLDETPPTIEPEPPEPKAHEQIGDVKAPATRTP
;
A
#
# COMPACT_ATOMS: atom_id res chain seq x y z
N MET A 1 -3.63 25.63 32.61
CA MET A 1 -4.30 25.98 31.34
C MET A 1 -3.33 26.87 30.58
N SER A 2 -2.61 26.31 29.61
CA SER A 2 -1.79 27.08 28.69
C SER A 2 -2.67 27.44 27.50
N GLU A 3 -2.99 28.72 27.35
CA GLU A 3 -3.68 29.25 26.17
C GLU A 3 -2.83 28.96 24.93
N VAL A 4 -3.36 28.15 24.02
CA VAL A 4 -2.82 28.02 22.66
C VAL A 4 -3.12 29.33 21.95
N ALA A 5 -2.06 30.08 21.63
CA ALA A 5 -2.16 31.36 20.94
C ALA A 5 -2.92 31.20 19.61
N ARG A 6 -4.01 31.95 19.45
CA ARG A 6 -4.72 32.07 18.18
C ARG A 6 -3.80 32.75 17.15
N PRO A 7 -3.66 32.21 15.94
CA PRO A 7 -2.97 32.91 14.87
C PRO A 7 -3.71 34.21 14.50
N ASP A 8 -2.93 35.23 14.13
CA ASP A 8 -3.40 36.57 13.78
C ASP A 8 -4.23 36.56 12.48
N PRO A 9 -5.53 36.94 12.53
CA PRO A 9 -6.42 36.94 11.37
C PRO A 9 -5.90 37.78 10.20
N ASP A 10 -5.25 38.90 10.49
CA ASP A 10 -4.77 39.82 9.46
C ASP A 10 -3.56 39.23 8.70
N ALA A 11 -2.74 38.43 9.39
CA ALA A 11 -1.61 37.73 8.78
C ALA A 11 -2.06 36.57 7.86
N LEU A 12 -3.18 35.91 8.19
CA LEU A 12 -3.80 34.90 7.34
C LEU A 12 -4.46 35.55 6.12
N LEU A 13 -5.23 36.63 6.32
CA LEU A 13 -5.86 37.38 5.24
C LEU A 13 -4.83 37.93 4.25
N ALA A 14 -3.73 38.50 4.75
CA ALA A 14 -2.64 39.02 3.92
C ALA A 14 -1.82 37.92 3.21
N ARG A 15 -1.93 36.66 3.65
CA ARG A 15 -1.28 35.52 2.99
C ARG A 15 -2.17 34.98 1.87
N VAL A 16 -3.47 34.84 2.12
CA VAL A 16 -4.47 34.48 1.10
C VAL A 16 -4.51 35.53 -0.01
N GLN A 17 -4.51 36.82 0.32
CA GLN A 17 -4.46 37.91 -0.67
C GLN A 17 -3.15 37.95 -1.48
N ARG A 18 -2.04 37.43 -0.93
CA ARG A 18 -0.76 37.33 -1.65
C ARG A 18 -0.74 36.13 -2.60
N ASP A 19 -1.29 35.00 -2.18
CA ASP A 19 -1.41 33.80 -3.00
C ASP A 19 -2.44 34.00 -4.14
N GLU A 20 -3.55 34.70 -3.87
CA GLU A 20 -4.56 35.08 -4.89
C GLU A 20 -4.09 36.14 -5.89
N ALA A 21 -3.04 36.92 -5.57
CA ALA A 21 -2.52 37.98 -6.44
C ALA A 21 -1.39 37.51 -7.37
N GLN A 22 -0.86 36.30 -7.20
CA GLN A 22 0.26 35.79 -7.99
C GLN A 22 -0.15 34.84 -9.13
N ASN A 23 -1.31 34.17 -9.04
CA ASN A 23 -1.77 33.21 -10.04
C ASN A 23 -3.07 33.70 -10.73
N GLY A 24 -3.21 33.39 -12.02
CA GLY A 24 -4.41 33.64 -12.81
C GLY A 24 -5.59 32.77 -12.35
N ARG A 25 -6.81 33.19 -12.68
CA ARG A 25 -8.05 32.52 -12.29
C ARG A 25 -8.61 31.68 -13.42
N LEU A 26 -9.01 30.45 -13.10
CA LEU A 26 -9.63 29.52 -14.04
C LEU A 26 -11.15 29.54 -13.87
N LYS A 27 -11.87 29.85 -14.96
CA LYS A 27 -13.33 29.73 -15.04
C LYS A 27 -13.71 28.61 -16.02
N ILE A 28 -14.43 27.60 -15.53
CA ILE A 28 -14.86 26.44 -16.32
C ILE A 28 -16.37 26.53 -16.59
N PHE A 29 -16.75 26.50 -17.86
CA PHE A 29 -18.12 26.31 -18.30
C PHE A 29 -18.38 24.81 -18.44
N PHE A 30 -19.06 24.23 -17.45
CA PHE A 30 -19.22 22.79 -17.30
C PHE A 30 -20.60 22.32 -17.76
N GLY A 31 -20.71 21.15 -18.38
CA GLY A 31 -21.99 20.64 -18.83
C GLY A 31 -22.04 19.14 -19.07
N ALA A 32 -23.26 18.61 -19.16
CA ALA A 32 -23.53 17.17 -19.26
C ALA A 32 -23.08 16.55 -20.61
N ALA A 33 -23.14 17.32 -21.70
CA ALA A 33 -22.85 16.82 -23.04
C ALA A 33 -22.46 17.94 -24.01
N ALA A 34 -21.96 17.57 -25.19
CA ALA A 34 -21.83 18.49 -26.31
C ALA A 34 -23.21 19.03 -26.74
N GLY A 35 -23.27 20.30 -27.13
CA GLY A 35 -24.51 20.93 -27.61
C GLY A 35 -25.37 21.65 -26.56
N VAL A 36 -25.08 21.51 -25.26
CA VAL A 36 -25.82 22.24 -24.19
C VAL A 36 -25.55 23.76 -24.17
N GLY A 37 -24.56 24.24 -24.91
CA GLY A 37 -24.28 25.68 -25.06
C GLY A 37 -23.02 26.20 -24.36
N LYS A 38 -22.14 25.34 -23.82
CA LYS A 38 -20.93 25.77 -23.08
C LYS A 38 -20.08 26.83 -23.80
N THR A 39 -19.67 26.57 -25.05
CA THR A 39 -18.90 27.54 -25.86
C THR A 39 -19.67 28.84 -26.09
N TYR A 40 -21.00 28.79 -26.23
CA TYR A 40 -21.82 29.98 -26.40
C TYR A 40 -21.85 30.82 -25.13
N SER A 41 -22.11 30.21 -23.95
CA SER A 41 -22.07 30.88 -22.66
C SER A 41 -20.68 31.46 -22.35
N MET A 42 -19.63 30.70 -22.66
CA MET A 42 -18.24 31.13 -22.52
C MET A 42 -17.92 32.39 -23.32
N LEU A 43 -18.32 32.44 -24.60
CA LEU A 43 -18.13 33.62 -25.44
C LEU A 43 -19.00 34.80 -25.01
N LEU A 44 -20.21 34.55 -24.49
CA LEU A 44 -21.09 35.59 -23.98
C LEU A 44 -20.47 36.27 -22.74
N ALA A 45 -19.94 35.48 -21.81
CA ALA A 45 -19.20 35.98 -20.65
C ALA A 45 -17.92 36.75 -21.08
N ALA A 46 -17.19 36.26 -22.09
CA ALA A 46 -16.03 36.95 -22.64
C ALA A 46 -16.39 38.32 -23.25
N ARG A 47 -17.53 38.42 -23.95
CA ARG A 47 -18.03 39.71 -24.49
C ARG A 47 -18.47 40.67 -23.41
N GLU A 48 -19.10 40.17 -22.35
CA GLU A 48 -19.49 40.99 -21.20
C GLU A 48 -18.26 41.62 -20.54
N LYS A 49 -17.20 40.84 -20.32
CA LYS A 49 -15.92 41.35 -19.80
C LYS A 49 -15.26 42.38 -20.73
N ARG A 50 -15.33 42.18 -22.05
CA ARG A 50 -14.84 43.18 -23.00
C ARG A 50 -15.68 44.46 -23.01
N ALA A 51 -16.99 44.37 -22.82
CA ALA A 51 -17.87 45.54 -22.66
C ALA A 51 -17.54 46.32 -21.38
N GLU A 52 -17.08 45.64 -20.33
CA GLU A 52 -16.50 46.23 -19.12
C GLU A 52 -15.07 46.78 -19.32
N SER A 53 -14.56 46.81 -20.56
CA SER A 53 -13.20 47.25 -20.92
C SER A 53 -12.05 46.40 -20.35
N VAL A 54 -12.31 45.12 -20.02
CA VAL A 54 -11.26 44.13 -19.69
C VAL A 54 -10.58 43.65 -20.98
N ASP A 55 -9.26 43.44 -20.94
CA ASP A 55 -8.48 42.92 -22.07
C ASP A 55 -8.74 41.42 -22.26
N VAL A 56 -9.58 41.09 -23.25
CA VAL A 56 -10.00 39.71 -23.56
C VAL A 56 -9.51 39.33 -24.96
N VAL A 57 -8.80 38.20 -25.03
CA VAL A 57 -8.25 37.63 -26.26
C VAL A 57 -8.76 36.21 -26.47
N ILE A 58 -9.13 35.89 -27.71
CA ILE A 58 -9.47 34.53 -28.13
C ILE A 58 -8.18 33.78 -28.47
N GLY A 59 -7.90 32.73 -27.71
CA GLY A 59 -6.78 31.82 -27.99
C GLY A 59 -7.16 30.78 -29.04
N ILE A 60 -8.11 29.91 -28.69
CA ILE A 60 -8.68 28.92 -29.60
C ILE A 60 -10.15 28.69 -29.25
N VAL A 61 -11.01 28.69 -30.27
CA VAL A 61 -12.46 28.42 -30.12
C VAL A 61 -12.92 27.61 -31.31
N GLU A 62 -13.65 26.53 -31.07
CA GLU A 62 -14.22 25.72 -32.13
C GLU A 62 -15.73 25.96 -32.26
N THR A 63 -16.12 26.64 -33.33
CA THR A 63 -17.54 26.97 -33.58
C THR A 63 -18.31 25.84 -34.25
N HIS A 64 -17.61 24.81 -34.76
CA HIS A 64 -18.15 23.70 -35.57
C HIS A 64 -19.16 24.15 -36.67
N GLY A 65 -18.95 25.34 -37.25
CA GLY A 65 -19.81 25.90 -38.31
C GLY A 65 -21.12 26.53 -37.82
N ARG A 66 -21.30 26.76 -36.51
CA ARG A 66 -22.50 27.39 -35.94
C ARG A 66 -22.47 28.90 -36.15
N ALA A 67 -23.38 29.42 -36.98
CA ALA A 67 -23.46 30.85 -37.31
C ALA A 67 -23.69 31.75 -36.08
N GLU A 68 -24.56 31.34 -35.15
CA GLU A 68 -24.85 32.10 -33.91
C GLU A 68 -23.63 32.21 -32.99
N THR A 69 -22.85 31.13 -32.86
CA THR A 69 -21.62 31.12 -32.04
C THR A 69 -20.49 31.89 -32.74
N ALA A 70 -20.38 31.79 -34.07
CA ALA A 70 -19.40 32.54 -34.84
C ALA A 70 -19.62 34.06 -34.76
N ALA A 71 -20.88 34.51 -34.75
CA ALA A 71 -21.22 35.92 -34.57
C ALA A 71 -20.77 36.49 -33.21
N LEU A 72 -20.54 35.65 -32.19
CA LEU A 72 -20.01 36.09 -30.90
C LEU A 72 -18.49 36.36 -30.94
N LEU A 73 -17.78 35.84 -31.93
CA LEU A 73 -16.35 36.13 -32.14
C LEU A 73 -16.13 37.50 -32.78
N GLU A 74 -17.14 38.04 -33.48
CA GLU A 74 -17.04 39.35 -34.13
C GLU A 74 -16.79 40.46 -33.10
N GLY A 75 -15.69 41.18 -33.29
CA GLY A 75 -15.27 42.26 -32.40
C GLY A 75 -14.38 41.83 -31.22
N LEU A 76 -14.08 40.54 -31.07
CA LEU A 76 -13.04 40.04 -30.16
C LEU A 76 -11.68 39.94 -30.87
N GLU A 77 -10.59 40.26 -30.16
CA GLU A 77 -9.23 40.05 -30.67
C GLU A 77 -8.93 38.54 -30.63
N ALA A 78 -8.43 37.97 -31.72
CA ALA A 78 -8.11 36.54 -31.81
C ALA A 78 -6.64 36.34 -32.19
N LEU A 79 -5.96 35.43 -31.49
CA LEU A 79 -4.59 35.04 -31.82
C LEU A 79 -4.58 34.21 -33.11
N PRO A 80 -3.56 34.39 -33.97
CA PRO A 80 -3.39 33.53 -35.13
C PRO A 80 -3.09 32.10 -34.66
N PRO A 81 -3.77 31.07 -35.20
CA PRO A 81 -3.50 29.69 -34.82
C PRO A 81 -2.14 29.22 -35.34
N LYS A 82 -1.46 28.38 -34.56
CA LYS A 82 -0.21 27.73 -34.97
C LYS A 82 -0.52 26.63 -35.96
N LEU A 83 0.14 26.65 -37.11
CA LEU A 83 -0.01 25.62 -38.15
C LEU A 83 1.03 24.52 -37.91
N VAL A 84 0.57 23.31 -37.60
CA VAL A 84 1.43 22.14 -37.34
C VAL A 84 1.18 21.09 -38.41
N GLU A 85 2.25 20.61 -39.05
CA GLU A 85 2.17 19.55 -40.05
C GLU A 85 2.21 18.18 -39.37
N TYR A 86 1.12 17.41 -39.47
CA TYR A 86 1.00 16.09 -38.84
C TYR A 86 0.39 15.10 -39.83
N ARG A 87 1.11 13.98 -40.08
CA ARG A 87 0.69 12.89 -40.98
C ARG A 87 0.23 13.36 -42.38
N GLY A 88 0.87 14.40 -42.93
CA GLY A 88 0.57 14.94 -44.26
C GLY A 88 -0.62 15.91 -44.32
N ALA A 89 -1.20 16.30 -43.17
CA ALA A 89 -2.21 17.34 -43.06
C ALA A 89 -1.69 18.51 -42.21
N VAL A 90 -2.09 19.74 -42.54
CA VAL A 90 -1.79 20.94 -41.75
C VAL A 90 -2.95 21.17 -40.77
N LEU A 91 -2.69 20.98 -39.48
CA LEU A 91 -3.65 21.19 -38.41
C LEU A 91 -3.47 22.57 -37.77
N ARG A 92 -4.57 23.18 -37.31
CA ARG A 92 -4.58 24.47 -36.61
C ARG A 92 -4.64 24.21 -35.11
N GLU A 93 -3.64 24.65 -34.37
CA GLU A 93 -3.51 24.43 -32.92
C GLU A 93 -3.33 25.76 -32.17
N PHE A 94 -3.57 25.75 -30.87
CA PHE A 94 -3.41 26.92 -30.01
C PHE A 94 -1.94 27.36 -29.90
N ASP A 95 -1.67 28.65 -30.10
CA ASP A 95 -0.33 29.24 -29.94
C ASP A 95 -0.14 29.78 -28.51
N LEU A 96 0.29 28.89 -27.61
CA LEU A 96 0.58 29.23 -26.21
C LEU A 96 1.67 30.31 -26.08
N ASP A 97 2.73 30.24 -26.90
CA ASP A 97 3.86 31.18 -26.82
C ASP A 97 3.41 32.60 -27.21
N ALA A 98 2.53 32.72 -28.22
CA ALA A 98 1.92 34.00 -28.59
C ALA A 98 1.02 34.55 -27.47
N ALA A 99 0.24 33.70 -26.81
CA ALA A 99 -0.62 34.09 -25.69
C ALA A 99 0.19 34.61 -24.49
N LEU A 100 1.25 33.88 -24.09
CA LEU A 100 2.17 34.26 -23.00
C LEU A 100 2.92 35.56 -23.32
N LYS A 101 3.25 35.81 -24.59
CA LYS A 101 3.89 37.06 -25.01
C LYS A 101 2.93 38.25 -25.03
N ARG A 102 1.66 38.03 -25.38
CA ARG A 102 0.61 39.06 -25.43
C ARG A 102 0.13 39.49 -24.03
N ARG A 103 0.19 38.58 -23.05
CA ARG A 103 -0.24 38.80 -21.64
C ARG A 103 -1.58 39.54 -21.50
N PRO A 104 -2.68 39.02 -22.08
CA PRO A 104 -3.99 39.61 -21.85
C PRO A 104 -4.48 39.35 -20.41
N CYS A 105 -5.50 40.07 -19.98
CA CYS A 105 -6.14 39.79 -18.69
C CYS A 105 -6.89 38.45 -18.73
N ILE A 106 -7.63 38.18 -19.82
CA ILE A 106 -8.39 36.94 -20.00
C ILE A 106 -8.07 36.33 -21.37
N VAL A 107 -7.78 35.03 -21.40
CA VAL A 107 -7.72 34.22 -22.64
C VAL A 107 -8.88 33.22 -22.66
N VAL A 108 -9.58 33.15 -23.80
CA VAL A 108 -10.56 32.10 -24.06
C VAL A 108 -9.89 30.92 -24.76
N VAL A 109 -9.94 29.76 -24.12
CA VAL A 109 -9.35 28.49 -24.59
C VAL A 109 -10.41 27.40 -24.54
N ASP A 110 -11.04 27.10 -25.67
CA ASP A 110 -12.09 26.08 -25.75
C ASP A 110 -11.52 24.65 -25.72
N ASP A 111 -12.38 23.71 -25.34
CA ASP A 111 -12.12 22.27 -25.26
C ASP A 111 -10.89 21.87 -24.40
N LEU A 112 -11.04 21.99 -23.07
CA LEU A 112 -9.98 21.74 -22.09
C LEU A 112 -9.37 20.32 -22.16
N ALA A 113 -10.16 19.34 -22.58
CA ALA A 113 -9.78 17.93 -22.61
C ALA A 113 -8.94 17.54 -23.83
N HIS A 114 -8.86 18.42 -24.83
CA HIS A 114 -8.22 18.18 -26.10
C HIS A 114 -6.76 17.72 -25.97
N THR A 115 -6.40 16.75 -26.82
CA THR A 115 -5.03 16.28 -26.96
C THR A 115 -4.30 17.09 -28.02
N ASN A 116 -3.29 17.86 -27.60
CA ASN A 116 -2.54 18.70 -28.52
C ASN A 116 -1.79 17.86 -29.57
N VAL A 117 -1.63 18.41 -30.77
CA VAL A 117 -0.91 17.75 -31.87
C VAL A 117 0.55 17.45 -31.48
N GLU A 118 1.08 16.27 -31.86
CA GLU A 118 2.48 15.90 -31.65
C GLU A 118 3.43 16.97 -32.22
N GLY A 119 4.34 17.48 -31.38
CA GLY A 119 5.19 18.65 -31.69
C GLY A 119 4.77 19.94 -31.00
N SER A 120 3.63 19.95 -30.31
CA SER A 120 3.22 21.02 -29.38
C SER A 120 4.01 20.97 -28.07
N ARG A 121 4.04 22.08 -27.33
CA ARG A 121 4.84 22.22 -26.10
C ARG A 121 4.40 21.24 -25.01
N HIS A 122 3.09 21.09 -24.83
CA HIS A 122 2.50 20.09 -23.94
C HIS A 122 1.61 19.10 -24.69
N PRO A 123 1.48 17.86 -24.20
CA PRO A 123 0.63 16.85 -24.83
C PRO A 123 -0.87 17.09 -24.63
N LYS A 124 -1.28 17.84 -23.60
CA LYS A 124 -2.67 18.10 -23.27
C LYS A 124 -2.92 19.59 -23.09
N ARG A 125 -4.09 20.07 -23.53
CA ARG A 125 -4.45 21.50 -23.48
C ARG A 125 -4.60 22.03 -22.05
N TRP A 126 -5.02 21.21 -21.10
CA TRP A 126 -5.08 21.63 -19.70
C TRP A 126 -3.71 21.99 -19.11
N ASN A 127 -2.61 21.42 -19.61
CA ASN A 127 -1.25 21.86 -19.22
C ASN A 127 -0.89 23.23 -19.80
N ASP A 128 -1.38 23.57 -21.00
CA ASP A 128 -1.22 24.91 -21.55
C ASP A 128 -1.99 25.95 -20.72
N VAL A 129 -3.18 25.57 -20.24
CA VAL A 129 -3.99 26.39 -19.34
C VAL A 129 -3.30 26.60 -17.99
N GLU A 130 -2.72 25.55 -17.40
CA GLU A 130 -1.92 25.69 -16.16
C GLU A 130 -0.76 26.68 -16.33
N GLU A 131 -0.01 26.61 -17.45
CA GLU A 131 1.08 27.57 -17.70
C GLU A 131 0.58 29.02 -17.86
N LEU A 132 -0.60 29.23 -18.45
CA LEU A 132 -1.22 30.56 -18.52
C LEU A 132 -1.61 31.08 -17.13
N LEU A 133 -2.16 30.22 -16.28
CA LEU A 133 -2.54 30.59 -14.91
C LEU A 133 -1.30 30.91 -14.07
N ASP A 134 -0.23 30.14 -14.19
CA ASP A 134 1.06 30.40 -13.52
C ASP A 134 1.70 31.72 -14.00
N ALA A 135 1.40 32.16 -15.22
CA ALA A 135 1.82 33.45 -15.75
C ALA A 135 0.93 34.63 -15.29
N GLY A 136 -0.10 34.38 -14.48
CA GLY A 136 -1.03 35.39 -13.99
C GLY A 136 -2.13 35.79 -14.97
N ILE A 137 -2.42 34.94 -15.97
CA ILE A 137 -3.45 35.19 -17.00
C ILE A 137 -4.71 34.40 -16.65
N ASP A 138 -5.87 35.06 -16.61
CA ASP A 138 -7.14 34.38 -16.36
C ASP A 138 -7.57 33.57 -17.60
N VAL A 139 -8.14 32.38 -17.40
CA VAL A 139 -8.52 31.49 -18.50
C VAL A 139 -9.99 31.10 -18.41
N TYR A 140 -10.73 31.30 -19.51
CA TYR A 140 -12.10 30.83 -19.69
C TYR A 140 -12.10 29.62 -20.61
N THR A 141 -12.66 28.51 -20.14
CA THR A 141 -12.62 27.22 -20.86
C THR A 141 -13.91 26.43 -20.71
N ALA A 142 -14.17 25.49 -21.63
CA ALA A 142 -15.33 24.62 -21.58
C ALA A 142 -14.94 23.16 -21.32
N LEU A 143 -15.75 22.46 -20.53
CA LEU A 143 -15.53 21.05 -20.18
C LEU A 143 -16.85 20.25 -20.12
N ASN A 144 -16.84 19.02 -20.62
CA ASN A 144 -17.95 18.07 -20.43
C ASN A 144 -17.67 17.11 -19.27
N VAL A 145 -18.73 16.65 -18.61
CA VAL A 145 -18.65 15.62 -17.54
C VAL A 145 -17.93 14.34 -17.97
N GLN A 146 -18.04 13.96 -19.25
CA GLN A 146 -17.41 12.76 -19.81
C GLN A 146 -15.88 12.81 -19.87
N HIS A 147 -15.29 14.01 -19.80
CA HIS A 147 -13.84 14.19 -19.88
C HIS A 147 -13.19 14.19 -18.49
N LEU A 148 -13.96 14.13 -17.41
CA LEU A 148 -13.38 13.98 -16.07
C LEU A 148 -12.90 12.53 -15.89
N GLU A 149 -11.64 12.39 -15.50
CA GLU A 149 -10.98 11.09 -15.37
C GLU A 149 -11.71 10.16 -14.39
N SER A 150 -12.07 10.65 -13.19
CA SER A 150 -12.80 9.85 -12.18
C SER A 150 -14.17 9.35 -12.63
N LEU A 151 -14.79 10.01 -13.61
CA LEU A 151 -16.12 9.69 -14.11
C LEU A 151 -16.10 8.89 -15.42
N ASN A 152 -14.93 8.65 -16.01
CA ASN A 152 -14.81 8.03 -17.32
C ASN A 152 -15.42 6.60 -17.34
N ASP A 153 -15.12 5.77 -16.34
CA ASP A 153 -15.66 4.41 -16.26
C ASP A 153 -17.19 4.40 -16.10
N VAL A 154 -17.72 5.32 -15.28
CA VAL A 154 -19.15 5.47 -15.04
C VAL A 154 -19.86 5.92 -16.32
N VAL A 155 -19.29 6.91 -17.02
CA VAL A 155 -19.83 7.43 -18.28
C VAL A 155 -19.73 6.39 -19.40
N THR A 156 -18.65 5.61 -19.44
CA THR A 156 -18.50 4.48 -20.39
C THR A 156 -19.55 3.41 -20.13
N GLY A 157 -19.86 3.10 -18.86
CA GLY A 157 -20.94 2.18 -18.49
C GLY A 157 -22.34 2.66 -18.90
N ILE A 158 -22.57 3.98 -18.93
CA ILE A 158 -23.84 4.58 -19.35
C ILE A 158 -23.95 4.67 -20.88
N THR A 159 -22.90 5.14 -21.55
CA THR A 159 -22.94 5.53 -22.97
C THR A 159 -22.45 4.43 -23.90
N GLY A 160 -21.69 3.46 -23.40
CA GLY A 160 -21.04 2.40 -24.18
C GLY A 160 -19.84 2.87 -25.00
N ILE A 161 -19.41 4.12 -24.85
CA ILE A 161 -18.31 4.71 -25.62
C ILE A 161 -17.20 5.12 -24.65
N GLN A 162 -15.99 4.61 -24.89
CA GLN A 162 -14.82 4.96 -24.10
C GLN A 162 -14.23 6.28 -24.58
N VAL A 163 -14.10 7.25 -23.67
CA VAL A 163 -13.54 8.58 -23.96
C VAL A 163 -12.03 8.55 -23.74
N GLN A 164 -11.23 8.82 -24.77
CA GLN A 164 -9.77 8.84 -24.69
C GLN A 164 -9.20 10.18 -24.21
N GLU A 165 -9.97 11.25 -24.35
CA GLU A 165 -9.57 12.59 -23.96
C GLU A 165 -10.09 12.92 -22.57
N THR A 166 -9.18 12.92 -21.59
CA THR A 166 -9.50 13.15 -20.17
C THR A 166 -8.71 14.30 -19.57
N VAL A 167 -9.29 14.88 -18.52
CA VAL A 167 -8.73 15.91 -17.65
C VAL A 167 -8.73 15.35 -16.22
N PRO A 168 -7.61 15.45 -15.49
CA PRO A 168 -7.55 15.07 -14.08
C PRO A 168 -8.53 15.90 -13.25
N ASP A 169 -9.17 15.27 -12.27
CA ASP A 169 -10.09 15.94 -11.35
C ASP A 169 -9.48 17.14 -10.61
N THR A 170 -8.16 17.10 -10.37
CA THR A 170 -7.43 18.20 -9.72
C THR A 170 -7.53 19.52 -10.48
N VAL A 171 -7.51 19.49 -11.82
CA VAL A 171 -7.62 20.70 -12.65
C VAL A 171 -9.02 21.30 -12.52
N PHE A 172 -10.05 20.45 -12.46
CA PHE A 172 -11.43 20.87 -12.24
C PHE A 172 -11.64 21.44 -10.83
N ASP A 173 -11.07 20.78 -9.82
CA ASP A 173 -11.23 21.18 -8.42
C ASP A 173 -10.44 22.46 -8.09
N GLN A 174 -9.35 22.75 -8.80
CA GLN A 174 -8.59 24.01 -8.70
C GLN A 174 -9.27 25.22 -9.35
N ALA A 175 -10.32 25.01 -10.17
CA ALA A 175 -11.01 26.11 -10.82
C ALA A 175 -11.59 27.10 -9.80
N SER A 176 -11.37 28.39 -10.02
CA SER A 176 -11.88 29.46 -9.17
C SER A 176 -13.40 29.58 -9.27
N GLU A 177 -13.94 29.37 -10.47
CA GLU A 177 -15.36 29.45 -10.75
C GLU A 177 -15.79 28.34 -11.72
N ILE A 178 -16.93 27.69 -11.41
CA ILE A 178 -17.53 26.68 -12.28
C ILE A 178 -18.96 27.11 -12.60
N GLU A 179 -19.23 27.38 -13.86
CA GLU A 179 -20.55 27.74 -14.36
C GLU A 179 -21.21 26.52 -15.01
N LEU A 180 -22.26 25.99 -14.37
CA LEU A 180 -23.00 24.86 -14.92
C LEU A 180 -23.94 25.32 -16.04
N VAL A 181 -23.66 24.87 -17.26
CA VAL A 181 -24.49 25.08 -18.43
C VAL A 181 -25.37 23.83 -18.63
N ASP A 182 -26.61 23.92 -18.13
CA ASP A 182 -27.56 22.82 -18.15
C ASP A 182 -28.70 23.06 -19.16
N LEU A 183 -29.05 22.01 -19.91
CA LEU A 183 -30.16 22.01 -20.86
C LEU A 183 -30.97 20.71 -20.68
N PRO A 184 -32.31 20.77 -20.59
CA PRO A 184 -33.13 19.57 -20.49
C PRO A 184 -32.85 18.59 -21.64
N PRO A 185 -32.80 17.26 -21.39
CA PRO A 185 -32.50 16.27 -22.43
C PRO A 185 -33.41 16.32 -23.66
N GLY A 186 -34.69 16.69 -23.48
CA GLY A 186 -35.64 16.84 -24.59
C GLY A 186 -35.25 17.98 -25.54
N GLU A 187 -34.87 19.13 -24.98
CA GLU A 187 -34.44 20.29 -25.76
C GLU A 187 -33.08 20.05 -26.42
N LEU A 188 -32.17 19.31 -25.77
CA LEU A 188 -30.88 18.95 -26.37
C LEU A 188 -31.07 18.04 -27.60
N ILE A 189 -31.98 17.06 -27.51
CA ILE A 189 -32.33 16.17 -28.64
C ILE A 189 -33.00 16.97 -29.76
N GLU A 190 -33.90 17.90 -29.42
CA GLU A 190 -34.54 18.79 -30.40
C GLU A 190 -33.52 19.67 -31.13
N ARG A 191 -32.58 20.30 -30.41
CA ARG A 191 -31.47 21.08 -31.01
C ARG A 191 -30.58 20.23 -31.91
N LEU A 192 -30.40 18.95 -31.60
CA LEU A 192 -29.66 18.01 -32.46
C LEU A 192 -30.45 17.71 -33.75
N HIS A 193 -31.76 17.49 -33.67
CA HIS A 193 -32.63 17.31 -34.85
C HIS A 193 -32.71 18.56 -35.74
N GLU A 194 -32.66 19.74 -35.15
CA GLU A 194 -32.59 21.03 -35.86
C GLU A 194 -31.21 21.31 -36.50
N GLY A 195 -30.23 20.41 -36.35
CA GLY A 195 -28.89 20.58 -36.91
C GLY A 195 -28.01 21.59 -36.17
N LYS A 196 -28.38 21.99 -34.95
CA LYS A 196 -27.65 22.99 -34.14
C LYS A 196 -26.47 22.40 -33.35
N VAL A 197 -26.35 21.07 -33.27
CA VAL A 197 -25.32 20.37 -32.49
C VAL A 197 -24.24 19.70 -33.37
N TYR A 198 -24.60 19.09 -34.51
CA TYR A 198 -23.68 18.45 -35.47
C TYR A 198 -24.03 18.79 -36.94
N VAL A 199 -23.04 18.68 -37.83
CA VAL A 199 -23.23 18.75 -39.29
C VAL A 199 -24.10 17.55 -39.75
N PRO A 200 -25.11 17.74 -40.61
CA PRO A 200 -26.19 16.76 -40.87
C PRO A 200 -25.74 15.37 -41.37
N GLN A 201 -24.49 15.19 -41.81
CA GLN A 201 -23.95 13.90 -42.28
C GLN A 201 -23.55 12.94 -41.15
N GLN A 202 -23.33 13.42 -39.90
CA GLN A 202 -22.88 12.60 -38.76
C GLN A 202 -23.95 12.38 -37.67
N ALA A 203 -25.09 13.06 -37.76
CA ALA A 203 -26.15 13.03 -36.75
C ALA A 203 -26.81 11.64 -36.51
N PRO A 204 -27.05 10.77 -37.52
CA PRO A 204 -27.80 9.51 -37.30
C PRO A 204 -27.07 8.50 -36.42
N ALA A 205 -25.74 8.36 -36.56
CA ALA A 205 -24.94 7.39 -35.80
C ALA A 205 -24.73 7.80 -34.33
N ALA A 206 -24.67 9.12 -34.05
CA ALA A 206 -24.54 9.65 -32.69
C ALA A 206 -25.85 9.54 -31.88
N LEU A 207 -27.00 9.59 -32.56
CA LEU A 207 -28.34 9.42 -31.98
C LEU A 207 -28.60 8.00 -31.47
N GLU A 208 -28.03 6.98 -32.13
CA GLU A 208 -28.29 5.58 -31.75
C GLU A 208 -27.59 5.16 -30.46
N ASN A 209 -26.51 5.82 -30.01
CA ASN A 209 -25.76 5.41 -28.81
C ASN A 209 -25.63 6.52 -27.75
N PHE A 210 -25.02 7.67 -28.08
CA PHE A 210 -24.65 8.67 -27.08
C PHE A 210 -25.84 9.56 -26.65
N PHE A 211 -26.63 10.08 -27.61
CA PHE A 211 -27.71 11.06 -27.36
C PHE A 211 -29.07 10.41 -27.01
N ARG A 212 -29.07 9.22 -26.40
CA ARG A 212 -30.30 8.61 -25.88
C ARG A 212 -30.81 9.39 -24.67
N LYS A 213 -32.13 9.55 -24.56
CA LYS A 213 -32.77 10.27 -23.43
C LYS A 213 -32.31 9.75 -22.06
N GLY A 214 -32.19 8.44 -21.88
CA GLY A 214 -31.70 7.83 -20.63
C GLY A 214 -30.25 8.21 -20.31
N ASN A 215 -29.38 8.17 -21.31
CA ASN A 215 -27.96 8.51 -21.15
C ASN A 215 -27.80 9.99 -20.79
N LEU A 216 -28.54 10.87 -21.47
CA LEU A 216 -28.52 12.31 -21.18
C LEU A 216 -29.06 12.66 -19.78
N ILE A 217 -30.05 11.93 -19.26
CA ILE A 217 -30.52 12.09 -17.87
C ILE A 217 -29.41 11.74 -16.89
N ALA A 218 -28.72 10.61 -17.11
CA ALA A 218 -27.65 10.16 -16.24
C ALA A 218 -26.42 11.09 -16.29
N LEU A 219 -26.02 11.55 -17.48
CA LEU A 219 -24.95 12.54 -17.64
C LEU A 219 -25.30 13.89 -16.98
N ARG A 220 -26.56 14.31 -17.07
CA ARG A 220 -27.07 15.51 -16.39
C ARG A 220 -26.99 15.36 -14.87
N GLU A 221 -27.43 14.22 -14.33
CA GLU A 221 -27.31 13.91 -12.91
C GLU A 221 -25.84 13.97 -12.43
N LEU A 222 -24.93 13.32 -13.16
CA LEU A 222 -23.50 13.35 -12.85
C LEU A 222 -22.94 14.77 -12.86
N SER A 223 -23.31 15.59 -13.85
CA SER A 223 -22.84 16.97 -13.94
C SER A 223 -23.35 17.85 -12.79
N LEU A 224 -24.62 17.70 -12.41
CA LEU A 224 -25.23 18.40 -11.27
C LEU A 224 -24.58 17.98 -9.95
N ARG A 225 -24.37 16.68 -9.77
CA ARG A 225 -23.74 16.13 -8.57
C ARG A 225 -22.30 16.63 -8.40
N ARG A 226 -21.48 16.55 -9.45
CA ARG A 226 -20.08 17.02 -9.39
C ARG A 226 -19.99 18.51 -9.10
N THR A 227 -20.87 19.31 -9.70
CA THR A 227 -20.96 20.75 -9.41
C THR A 227 -21.36 20.98 -7.95
N ALA A 228 -22.35 20.25 -7.43
CA ALA A 228 -22.78 20.37 -6.04
C ALA A 228 -21.68 19.97 -5.04
N GLU A 229 -20.90 18.94 -5.34
CA GLU A 229 -19.74 18.52 -4.54
C GLU A 229 -18.68 19.63 -4.47
N ARG A 230 -18.34 20.25 -5.61
CA ARG A 230 -17.41 21.40 -5.67
C ARG A 230 -17.91 22.59 -4.85
N VAL A 231 -19.18 22.98 -5.02
CA VAL A 231 -19.79 24.10 -4.28
C VAL A 231 -19.72 23.84 -2.76
N ASN A 232 -19.93 22.59 -2.35
CA ASN A 232 -19.85 22.20 -0.93
C ASN A 232 -18.41 22.29 -0.39
N GLU A 233 -17.40 21.94 -1.19
CA GLU A 233 -15.99 22.07 -0.83
C GLU A 233 -15.54 23.54 -0.77
N GLN A 234 -15.94 24.36 -1.74
CA GLN A 234 -15.75 25.82 -1.72
C GLN A 234 -16.34 26.45 -0.46
N MET A 235 -17.56 26.04 -0.08
CA MET A 235 -18.20 26.48 1.16
C MET A 235 -17.43 26.04 2.41
N ARG A 236 -16.77 24.87 2.39
CA ARG A 236 -15.94 24.41 3.51
C ARG A 236 -14.65 25.22 3.63
N SER A 237 -13.90 25.40 2.55
CA SER A 237 -12.68 26.24 2.55
C SER A 237 -13.00 27.65 3.02
N TYR A 238 -14.05 28.28 2.46
CA TYR A 238 -14.46 29.61 2.87
C TYR A 238 -14.81 29.70 4.37
N ARG A 239 -15.42 28.65 4.95
CA ARG A 239 -15.74 28.58 6.39
C ARG A 239 -14.50 28.44 7.26
N ASP A 240 -13.56 27.60 6.86
CA ASP A 240 -12.31 27.36 7.58
C ASP A 240 -11.44 28.62 7.57
N ASP A 241 -11.38 29.31 6.42
CA ASP A 241 -10.59 30.52 6.23
C ASP A 241 -11.19 31.75 6.95
N HIS A 242 -12.52 31.84 7.08
CA HIS A 242 -13.20 32.97 7.73
C HIS A 242 -13.64 32.70 9.18
N ALA A 243 -13.29 31.54 9.76
CA ALA A 243 -13.63 31.14 11.13
C ALA A 243 -15.14 31.31 11.49
N ILE A 244 -16.03 31.13 10.51
CA ILE A 244 -17.47 31.32 10.67
C ILE A 244 -18.07 30.08 11.35
N ARG A 245 -18.38 30.20 12.64
CA ARG A 245 -18.95 29.11 13.46
C ARG A 245 -20.43 28.79 13.18
N LYS A 246 -21.14 29.63 12.43
CA LYS A 246 -22.57 29.45 12.15
C LYS A 246 -22.76 28.38 11.07
N VAL A 247 -23.49 27.31 11.39
CA VAL A 247 -23.81 26.23 10.45
C VAL A 247 -24.80 26.77 9.41
N TRP A 248 -24.38 26.92 8.15
CA TRP A 248 -25.35 27.10 7.07
C TRP A 248 -26.02 25.75 6.78
N GLN A 249 -27.33 25.71 6.98
CA GLN A 249 -28.18 24.52 6.85
C GLN A 249 -28.43 24.18 5.37
N ALA A 250 -27.42 23.65 4.68
CA ALA A 250 -27.59 23.14 3.31
C ALA A 250 -27.99 21.65 3.27
N SER A 251 -27.71 20.87 4.32
CA SER A 251 -28.18 19.48 4.48
C SER A 251 -28.51 19.17 5.94
N GLU A 252 -29.67 18.55 6.16
CA GLU A 252 -30.11 18.13 7.49
C GLU A 252 -29.30 16.89 7.94
N ARG A 253 -28.88 16.88 9.22
CA ARG A 253 -28.14 15.77 9.84
C ARG A 253 -28.70 15.45 11.22
N ILE A 254 -29.03 14.19 11.44
CA ILE A 254 -29.77 13.75 12.63
C ILE A 254 -28.88 12.91 13.54
N LEU A 255 -28.87 13.23 14.83
CA LEU A 255 -28.24 12.43 15.88
C LEU A 255 -29.31 11.82 16.79
N VAL A 256 -29.36 10.50 16.86
CA VAL A 256 -30.25 9.77 17.78
C VAL A 256 -29.42 9.28 18.95
N CYS A 257 -29.66 9.79 20.17
CA CYS A 257 -28.94 9.27 21.32
C CYS A 257 -29.75 8.17 22.01
N ILE A 258 -29.14 6.99 22.14
CA ILE A 258 -29.73 5.84 22.82
C ILE A 258 -29.07 5.61 24.18
N GLY A 259 -29.83 5.01 25.10
CA GLY A 259 -29.37 4.66 26.43
C GLY A 259 -29.96 3.31 26.89
N PRO A 260 -29.66 2.88 28.12
CA PRO A 260 -30.18 1.62 28.65
C PRO A 260 -31.72 1.64 28.73
N GLY A 261 -32.34 0.55 28.28
CA GLY A 261 -33.78 0.31 28.38
C GLY A 261 -34.49 0.12 27.04
N THR A 262 -35.79 -0.17 27.11
CA THR A 262 -36.64 -0.57 25.97
C THR A 262 -36.97 0.55 24.98
N MET A 263 -36.51 1.78 25.23
CA MET A 263 -36.77 2.94 24.38
C MET A 263 -35.75 3.10 23.25
N ALA A 264 -34.58 2.45 23.34
CA ALA A 264 -33.53 2.54 22.34
C ALA A 264 -34.01 2.13 20.94
N GLU A 265 -34.69 0.98 20.81
CA GLU A 265 -35.21 0.51 19.53
C GLU A 265 -36.24 1.49 18.92
N ARG A 266 -37.11 2.07 19.76
CA ARG A 266 -38.11 3.06 19.32
C ARG A 266 -37.47 4.36 18.86
N LEU A 267 -36.42 4.81 19.54
CA LEU A 267 -35.63 5.98 19.16
C LEU A 267 -34.97 5.76 17.80
N VAL A 268 -34.37 4.59 17.58
CA VAL A 268 -33.78 4.21 16.29
C VAL A 268 -34.83 4.21 15.18
N ARG A 269 -35.99 3.58 15.39
CA ARG A 269 -37.08 3.57 14.41
C ARG A 269 -37.68 4.95 14.14
N ALA A 270 -37.71 5.83 15.14
CA ALA A 270 -38.15 7.21 14.96
C ALA A 270 -37.10 8.03 14.18
N GLY A 271 -35.82 7.84 14.49
CA GLY A 271 -34.71 8.44 13.75
C GLY A 271 -34.70 8.04 12.28
N ARG A 272 -34.89 6.74 11.97
CA ARG A 272 -34.99 6.28 10.57
C ARG A 272 -36.13 6.96 9.81
N ARG A 273 -37.30 7.10 10.44
CA ARG A 273 -38.46 7.77 9.84
C ARG A 273 -38.16 9.24 9.54
N LEU A 274 -37.63 9.98 10.52
CA LEU A 274 -37.28 11.38 10.37
C LEU A 274 -36.17 11.58 9.31
N ALA A 275 -35.17 10.70 9.29
CA ALA A 275 -34.08 10.72 8.31
C ALA A 275 -34.58 10.46 6.89
N THR A 276 -35.54 9.55 6.74
CA THR A 276 -36.14 9.25 5.43
C THR A 276 -37.00 10.41 4.93
N GLU A 277 -37.76 11.04 5.81
CA GLU A 277 -38.63 12.19 5.50
C GLU A 277 -37.83 13.44 5.14
N LEU A 278 -36.69 13.66 5.81
CA LEU A 278 -35.81 14.81 5.59
C LEU A 278 -34.69 14.56 4.57
N HIS A 279 -34.62 13.36 3.98
CA HIS A 279 -33.50 12.91 3.13
C HIS A 279 -32.13 13.21 3.76
N ALA A 280 -32.03 12.96 5.08
CA ALA A 280 -30.92 13.37 5.92
C ALA A 280 -30.01 12.20 6.30
N ASP A 281 -28.71 12.47 6.39
CA ASP A 281 -27.78 11.55 7.04
C ASP A 281 -28.12 11.45 8.53
N TRP A 282 -28.04 10.24 9.08
CA TRP A 282 -28.36 10.01 10.48
C TRP A 282 -27.37 9.09 11.18
N THR A 283 -27.09 9.44 12.43
CA THR A 283 -26.17 8.75 13.31
C THR A 283 -26.89 8.35 14.59
N VAL A 284 -26.65 7.13 15.07
CA VAL A 284 -27.10 6.67 16.39
C VAL A 284 -25.90 6.60 17.34
N ALA A 285 -25.96 7.38 18.42
CA ALA A 285 -24.89 7.48 19.39
C ALA A 285 -25.27 6.90 20.76
N TYR A 286 -24.35 6.16 21.36
CA TYR A 286 -24.39 5.76 22.77
C TYR A 286 -23.23 6.40 23.52
N VAL A 287 -23.50 6.98 24.69
CA VAL A 287 -22.45 7.60 25.53
C VAL A 287 -22.14 6.70 26.72
N GLU A 288 -20.93 6.15 26.74
CA GLU A 288 -20.36 5.43 27.86
C GLU A 288 -19.89 6.42 28.94
N THR A 289 -20.60 6.43 30.07
CA THR A 289 -20.17 7.10 31.30
C THR A 289 -19.63 6.08 32.33
N PRO A 290 -18.80 6.49 33.30
CA PRO A 290 -18.29 5.58 34.33
C PRO A 290 -19.37 4.84 35.15
N ALA A 291 -20.58 5.41 35.22
CA ALA A 291 -21.74 4.76 35.84
C ALA A 291 -22.36 3.69 34.92
N LEU A 292 -22.47 3.97 33.62
CA LEU A 292 -23.02 3.05 32.63
C LEU A 292 -22.06 1.89 32.29
N GLN A 293 -20.75 2.09 32.48
CA GLN A 293 -19.75 1.02 32.38
C GLN A 293 -19.93 -0.08 33.45
N ARG A 294 -20.65 0.21 34.55
CA ARG A 294 -20.95 -0.76 35.62
C ARG A 294 -22.25 -1.53 35.39
N LEU A 295 -22.93 -1.34 34.27
CA LEU A 295 -24.18 -2.05 33.99
C LEU A 295 -23.95 -3.56 33.82
N PRO A 296 -24.94 -4.40 34.23
CA PRO A 296 -24.93 -5.83 33.96
C PRO A 296 -24.68 -6.12 32.48
N ALA A 297 -23.98 -7.22 32.18
CA ALA A 297 -23.62 -7.58 30.81
C ALA A 297 -24.84 -7.62 29.86
N ALA A 298 -25.97 -8.17 30.32
CA ALA A 298 -27.20 -8.28 29.52
C ALA A 298 -27.76 -6.92 29.06
N GLU A 299 -27.67 -5.87 29.89
CA GLU A 299 -28.13 -4.52 29.50
C GLU A 299 -27.16 -3.85 28.52
N ARG A 300 -25.86 -4.12 28.65
CA ARG A 300 -24.85 -3.63 27.67
C ARG A 300 -25.00 -4.32 26.32
N ASP A 301 -25.24 -5.63 26.31
CA ASP A 301 -25.49 -6.41 25.09
C ASP A 301 -26.75 -5.91 24.37
N ALA A 302 -27.80 -5.54 25.13
CA ALA A 302 -29.00 -4.94 24.55
C ALA A 302 -28.72 -3.57 23.88
N ILE A 303 -27.85 -2.73 24.46
CA ILE A 303 -27.47 -1.44 23.84
C ILE A 303 -26.71 -1.66 22.54
N LEU A 304 -25.72 -2.57 22.54
CA LEU A 304 -24.95 -2.92 21.33
C LEU A 304 -25.83 -3.54 20.26
N GLY A 305 -26.79 -4.39 20.65
CA GLY A 305 -27.80 -4.93 19.75
C GLY A 305 -28.62 -3.83 19.07
N ASN A 306 -28.97 -2.76 19.79
CA ASN A 306 -29.67 -1.61 19.23
C ASN A 306 -28.80 -0.74 18.31
N LEU A 307 -27.48 -0.63 18.57
CA LEU A 307 -26.55 0.03 17.64
C LEU A 307 -26.43 -0.75 16.33
N ARG A 308 -26.24 -2.08 16.41
CA ARG A 308 -26.24 -2.95 15.22
C ARG A 308 -27.55 -2.90 14.45
N PHE A 309 -28.68 -2.85 15.17
CA PHE A 309 -30.00 -2.67 14.55
C PHE A 309 -30.12 -1.33 13.82
N ALA A 310 -29.50 -0.26 14.34
CA ALA A 310 -29.45 1.02 13.65
C ALA A 310 -28.60 0.97 12.36
N GLU A 311 -27.44 0.30 12.39
CA GLU A 311 -26.59 0.10 11.21
C GLU A 311 -27.32 -0.67 10.11
N GLN A 312 -28.07 -1.72 10.48
CA GLN A 312 -28.92 -2.47 9.53
C GLN A 312 -29.99 -1.61 8.87
N LEU A 313 -30.43 -0.53 9.52
CA LEU A 313 -31.38 0.44 8.97
C LEU A 313 -30.70 1.58 8.20
N GLY A 314 -29.38 1.51 8.00
CA GLY A 314 -28.58 2.50 7.28
C GLY A 314 -28.17 3.71 8.11
N ALA A 315 -28.11 3.60 9.44
CA ALA A 315 -27.50 4.63 10.30
C ALA A 315 -25.99 4.44 10.41
N ARG A 316 -25.25 5.53 10.63
CA ARG A 316 -23.91 5.43 11.24
C ARG A 316 -24.06 5.18 12.74
N SER A 317 -23.22 4.34 13.35
CA SER A 317 -23.23 4.14 14.80
C SER A 317 -22.00 4.79 15.44
N ALA A 318 -22.17 5.34 16.64
CA ALA A 318 -21.09 5.96 17.40
C ALA A 318 -21.16 5.55 18.88
N THR A 319 -20.01 5.20 19.47
CA THR A 319 -19.88 5.00 20.92
C THR A 319 -18.92 6.04 21.48
N LEU A 320 -19.46 7.01 22.23
CA LEU A 320 -18.72 8.12 22.81
C LEU A 320 -18.34 7.79 24.24
N SER A 321 -17.13 8.14 24.70
CA SER A 321 -16.71 7.92 26.09
C SER A 321 -16.50 9.26 26.78
N ALA A 322 -17.26 9.54 27.84
CA ALA A 322 -17.16 10.81 28.54
C ALA A 322 -17.60 10.72 30.01
N GLN A 323 -17.12 11.67 30.82
CA GLN A 323 -17.55 11.82 32.22
C GLN A 323 -18.99 12.34 32.32
N GLN A 324 -19.40 13.19 31.37
CA GLN A 324 -20.73 13.79 31.29
C GLN A 324 -21.34 13.53 29.92
N MET A 325 -22.59 13.06 29.91
CA MET A 325 -23.29 12.67 28.69
C MET A 325 -23.68 13.87 27.81
N SER A 326 -24.13 14.98 28.42
CA SER A 326 -24.53 16.20 27.69
C SER A 326 -23.36 16.80 26.90
N ALA A 327 -22.20 16.98 27.55
CA ALA A 327 -21.00 17.54 26.94
C ALA A 327 -20.54 16.71 25.72
N ALA A 328 -20.53 15.38 25.84
CA ALA A 328 -20.13 14.50 24.74
C ALA A 328 -21.09 14.55 23.55
N ILE A 329 -22.40 14.62 23.81
CA ILE A 329 -23.41 14.75 22.76
C ILE A 329 -23.25 16.08 22.02
N LEU A 330 -23.00 17.18 22.76
CA LEU A 330 -22.78 18.50 22.18
C LEU A 330 -21.50 18.57 21.36
N GLU A 331 -20.38 18.09 21.91
CA GLU A 331 -19.09 18.06 21.22
C GLU A 331 -19.20 17.27 19.91
N TYR A 332 -19.79 16.08 19.97
CA TYR A 332 -20.04 15.26 18.79
C TYR A 332 -20.97 15.94 17.79
N ALA A 333 -22.04 16.58 18.27
CA ALA A 333 -23.00 17.29 17.43
C ALA A 333 -22.35 18.47 16.69
N HIS A 334 -21.49 19.23 17.35
CA HIS A 334 -20.76 20.33 16.71
C HIS A 334 -19.70 19.84 15.72
N GLU A 335 -18.91 18.84 16.09
CA GLU A 335 -17.86 18.27 15.22
C GLU A 335 -18.47 17.70 13.92
N HIS A 336 -19.64 17.05 14.02
CA HIS A 336 -20.28 16.39 12.88
C HIS A 336 -21.35 17.24 12.18
N ASN A 337 -21.49 18.53 12.57
CA ASN A 337 -22.50 19.47 12.06
C ASN A 337 -23.93 18.89 12.12
N ILE A 338 -24.31 18.30 13.25
CA ILE A 338 -25.65 17.78 13.50
C ILE A 338 -26.63 18.93 13.63
N THR A 339 -27.72 18.90 12.88
CA THR A 339 -28.78 19.93 12.89
C THR A 339 -29.96 19.55 13.78
N LYS A 340 -30.17 18.23 14.03
CA LYS A 340 -31.28 17.73 14.85
C LYS A 340 -30.83 16.62 15.80
N ILE A 341 -31.21 16.69 17.07
CA ILE A 341 -30.91 15.67 18.09
C ILE A 341 -32.21 15.02 18.58
N ILE A 342 -32.29 13.70 18.52
CA ILE A 342 -33.43 12.91 19.01
C ILE A 342 -33.08 12.25 20.34
N LEU A 343 -33.89 12.53 21.37
CA LEU A 343 -33.72 12.03 22.73
C LEU A 343 -35.01 11.42 23.28
N GLY A 344 -34.86 10.47 24.19
CA GLY A 344 -35.97 9.95 24.97
C GLY A 344 -36.38 10.88 26.10
N ARG A 345 -37.69 11.03 26.35
CA ARG A 345 -38.17 11.83 27.49
C ARG A 345 -37.70 11.23 28.83
N PRO A 346 -37.14 12.01 29.77
CA PRO A 346 -36.60 11.48 31.02
C PRO A 346 -37.70 10.93 31.94
N ARG A 347 -37.39 9.84 32.66
CA ARG A 347 -38.31 9.06 33.54
C ARG A 347 -38.67 9.73 34.89
N ARG A 348 -38.05 10.86 35.28
CA ARG A 348 -38.12 11.38 36.66
C ARG A 348 -39.18 12.49 36.84
N LYS A 349 -40.04 12.38 37.87
CA LYS A 349 -41.03 13.40 38.28
C LYS A 349 -40.67 14.02 39.65
N GLY A 350 -41.04 15.30 39.85
CA GLY A 350 -41.01 16.01 41.15
C GLY A 350 -39.66 16.57 41.61
N TRP A 351 -39.52 16.78 42.94
CA TRP A 351 -38.35 17.35 43.63
C TRP A 351 -36.98 16.73 43.27
N LYS A 352 -36.97 15.46 42.84
CA LYS A 352 -35.77 14.75 42.36
C LYS A 352 -35.21 15.31 41.05
N ARG A 353 -36.01 16.03 40.25
CA ARG A 353 -35.54 16.78 39.06
C ARG A 353 -34.76 18.02 39.46
N TRP A 354 -35.17 18.69 40.53
CA TRP A 354 -34.56 19.94 41.00
C TRP A 354 -33.20 19.71 41.69
N LEU A 355 -33.03 18.58 42.38
CA LEU A 355 -31.80 18.25 43.12
C LEU A 355 -30.67 17.62 42.28
N LEU A 356 -30.98 16.93 41.17
CA LEU A 356 -30.00 16.12 40.41
C LEU A 356 -29.86 16.50 38.92
N GLY A 357 -30.68 17.43 38.42
CA GLY A 357 -30.71 17.80 37.00
C GLY A 357 -31.16 16.67 36.06
N SER A 358 -31.26 16.98 34.76
CA SER A 358 -31.48 16.01 33.68
C SER A 358 -30.56 16.33 32.52
N VAL A 359 -30.01 15.30 31.86
CA VAL A 359 -29.19 15.45 30.64
C VAL A 359 -29.96 16.24 29.57
N VAL A 360 -31.28 16.01 29.47
CA VAL A 360 -32.18 16.76 28.58
C VAL A 360 -32.32 18.22 29.01
N ASP A 361 -32.38 18.51 30.31
CA ASP A 361 -32.49 19.88 30.81
C ASP A 361 -31.20 20.66 30.48
N THR A 362 -30.03 20.05 30.66
CA THR A 362 -28.74 20.67 30.29
C THR A 362 -28.61 20.88 28.77
N LEU A 363 -28.95 19.86 27.95
CA LEU A 363 -28.92 19.98 26.49
C LEU A 363 -29.87 21.07 25.99
N VAL A 364 -31.09 21.17 26.51
CA VAL A 364 -32.05 22.21 26.10
C VAL A 364 -31.59 23.62 26.50
N HIS A 365 -30.81 23.77 27.57
CA HIS A 365 -30.28 25.09 27.99
C HIS A 365 -28.98 25.48 27.27
N GLU A 366 -28.15 24.50 26.87
CA GLU A 366 -26.84 24.75 26.24
C GLU A 366 -26.91 24.77 24.70
N VAL A 367 -27.92 24.13 24.10
CA VAL A 367 -28.13 24.11 22.64
C VAL A 367 -28.80 25.42 22.20
N GLN A 368 -28.13 26.20 21.35
CA GLN A 368 -28.71 27.41 20.73
C GLN A 368 -29.07 27.23 19.24
N ASP A 369 -28.40 26.34 18.52
CA ASP A 369 -28.49 26.22 17.05
C ASP A 369 -28.87 24.81 16.53
N ILE A 370 -29.39 23.92 17.39
CA ILE A 370 -29.72 22.52 17.04
C ILE A 370 -31.14 22.19 17.53
N ASP A 371 -31.97 21.59 16.68
CA ASP A 371 -33.34 21.22 17.07
C ASP A 371 -33.34 19.95 17.94
N VAL A 372 -33.91 20.00 19.14
CA VAL A 372 -33.99 18.84 20.04
C VAL A 372 -35.39 18.22 20.05
N PHE A 373 -35.52 16.99 19.54
CA PHE A 373 -36.76 16.22 19.48
C PHE A 373 -36.87 15.24 20.65
N LEU A 374 -37.95 15.34 21.42
CA LEU A 374 -38.23 14.46 22.56
C LEU A 374 -39.36 13.49 22.26
N LEU A 375 -39.05 12.20 22.21
CA LEU A 375 -40.06 11.15 22.03
C LEU A 375 -40.74 10.80 23.35
N ALA A 376 -42.07 10.94 23.37
CA ALA A 376 -42.93 10.59 24.50
C ALA A 376 -43.27 9.08 24.53
N GLN A 377 -43.39 8.52 25.73
CA GLN A 377 -43.89 7.15 25.90
C GLN A 377 -45.43 7.13 25.89
N THR A 378 -46.02 6.18 25.19
CA THR A 378 -47.46 5.87 25.26
C THR A 378 -47.77 5.15 26.58
N GLU A 379 -48.77 5.62 27.32
CA GLU A 379 -49.15 5.15 28.67
C GLU A 379 -49.40 3.63 28.79
N ASN A 380 -49.73 2.97 27.67
CA ASN A 380 -50.00 1.52 27.63
C ASN A 380 -48.76 0.65 27.88
N ALA A 381 -47.53 1.16 27.69
CA ALA A 381 -46.31 0.45 28.08
C ALA A 381 -46.05 0.55 29.59
N ALA A 382 -46.38 1.69 30.22
CA ALA A 382 -46.19 1.91 31.65
C ALA A 382 -47.16 1.09 32.52
N ARG A 383 -48.37 0.77 32.01
CA ARG A 383 -49.33 -0.09 32.73
C ARG A 383 -48.98 -1.58 32.73
N ARG A 384 -48.23 -2.07 31.74
CA ARG A 384 -47.70 -3.45 31.73
C ARG A 384 -46.49 -3.64 32.66
N GLU A 385 -45.83 -2.56 33.07
CA GLU A 385 -44.70 -2.59 34.00
C GLU A 385 -45.12 -2.76 35.48
N GLY A 386 -46.42 -2.76 35.80
CA GLY A 386 -46.92 -2.89 37.17
C GLY A 386 -46.94 -4.32 37.75
N SER A 387 -46.55 -5.36 36.98
CA SER A 387 -46.73 -6.76 37.39
C SER A 387 -45.48 -7.63 37.36
N SER A 388 -44.27 -7.06 37.42
CA SER A 388 -43.06 -7.83 37.69
C SER A 388 -42.31 -7.26 38.90
N LEU A 389 -42.01 -8.15 39.84
CA LEU A 389 -41.37 -7.93 41.14
C LEU A 389 -39.88 -7.50 41.01
N GLU A 390 -39.57 -6.44 40.27
CA GLU A 390 -38.18 -6.01 40.01
C GLU A 390 -37.85 -4.54 40.33
N GLU A 391 -38.78 -3.78 40.94
CA GLU A 391 -38.50 -2.42 41.42
C GLU A 391 -37.53 -2.26 42.63
N PRO A 392 -37.16 -3.27 43.45
CA PRO A 392 -36.27 -3.02 44.59
C PRO A 392 -34.79 -2.80 44.20
N LEU A 393 -34.34 -3.26 43.04
CA LEU A 393 -32.91 -3.30 42.68
C LEU A 393 -32.40 -1.95 42.13
N LEU A 394 -33.21 -1.28 41.31
CA LEU A 394 -32.87 0.04 40.74
C LEU A 394 -32.87 1.14 41.81
N ARG A 395 -33.72 1.03 42.85
CA ARG A 395 -33.80 1.99 43.96
C ARG A 395 -32.53 1.98 44.82
N ARG A 396 -31.84 0.85 44.86
CA ARG A 396 -30.62 0.60 45.63
C ARG A 396 -29.34 1.10 44.93
N ALA A 397 -29.28 0.99 43.60
CA ALA A 397 -28.15 1.49 42.80
C ALA A 397 -27.98 3.02 42.85
N TYR A 398 -29.08 3.78 42.95
CA TYR A 398 -29.06 5.25 43.01
C TYR A 398 -28.75 5.83 44.40
N LEU A 399 -28.92 5.05 45.46
CA LEU A 399 -28.55 5.43 46.83
C LEU A 399 -27.12 4.99 47.20
N GLY A 400 -26.34 4.49 46.24
CA GLY A 400 -25.00 3.95 46.50
C GLY A 400 -25.01 2.65 47.32
N LEU A 401 -26.16 1.97 47.39
CA LEU A 401 -26.38 0.77 48.18
C LEU A 401 -26.85 -0.39 47.29
N SER A 402 -26.04 -0.85 46.33
CA SER A 402 -26.01 -2.30 46.04
C SER A 402 -24.75 -2.73 45.31
N GLU A 403 -24.18 -3.77 45.90
CA GLU A 403 -23.23 -4.70 45.36
C GLU A 403 -23.89 -5.46 44.20
N ALA A 404 -23.32 -5.36 42.99
CA ALA A 404 -23.62 -6.23 41.87
C ALA A 404 -22.28 -6.65 41.23
N ASP A 405 -21.54 -7.40 42.05
CA ASP A 405 -20.44 -8.31 41.77
C ASP A 405 -19.94 -8.67 43.17
N ALA A 406 -20.50 -9.74 43.73
CA ALA A 406 -20.06 -10.31 44.97
C ALA A 406 -19.05 -11.44 44.67
N PRO A 407 -17.73 -11.17 44.62
CA PRO A 407 -16.80 -12.20 45.07
C PRO A 407 -17.23 -12.58 46.49
N SER A 408 -17.27 -13.87 46.75
CA SER A 408 -17.79 -14.49 47.98
C SER A 408 -17.60 -13.62 49.22
N ALA A 409 -18.64 -13.52 50.04
CA ALA A 409 -18.73 -12.68 51.24
C ALA A 409 -17.59 -12.87 52.27
N LYS A 410 -16.66 -13.80 52.05
CA LYS A 410 -15.49 -14.07 52.89
C LYS A 410 -14.30 -13.10 52.68
N SER A 411 -14.26 -12.29 51.62
CA SER A 411 -13.07 -11.44 51.33
C SER A 411 -13.16 -9.96 51.77
N ARG A 412 -14.35 -9.42 52.15
CA ARG A 412 -14.53 -7.99 52.48
C ARG A 412 -14.39 -7.63 53.97
N TRP A 413 -14.46 -8.62 54.87
CA TRP A 413 -14.33 -8.42 56.32
C TRP A 413 -13.02 -7.75 56.78
N PRO A 414 -11.84 -7.97 56.16
CA PRO A 414 -10.61 -7.34 56.63
C PRO A 414 -10.66 -5.81 56.49
N GLY A 415 -11.27 -5.30 55.42
CA GLY A 415 -11.36 -3.85 55.19
C GLY A 415 -12.25 -3.14 56.22
N TYR A 416 -13.39 -3.74 56.57
CA TYR A 416 -14.29 -3.21 57.59
C TYR A 416 -13.76 -3.40 59.01
N ALA A 417 -13.06 -4.51 59.28
CA ALA A 417 -12.38 -4.73 60.56
C ALA A 417 -11.28 -3.67 60.79
N ILE A 418 -10.49 -3.37 59.76
CA ILE A 418 -9.46 -2.33 59.84
C ILE A 418 -10.08 -0.93 59.97
N ALA A 419 -11.19 -0.67 59.30
CA ALA A 419 -11.96 0.58 59.45
C ALA A 419 -12.50 0.81 60.87
N ALA A 420 -12.71 -0.25 61.66
CA ALA A 420 -13.07 -0.16 63.08
C ALA A 420 -11.82 -0.10 63.98
N ALA A 421 -10.76 -0.84 63.63
CA ALA A 421 -9.52 -0.88 64.39
C ALA A 421 -8.74 0.45 64.36
N VAL A 422 -8.74 1.16 63.24
CA VAL A 422 -8.01 2.43 63.08
C VAL A 422 -8.56 3.53 64.01
N PRO A 423 -9.88 3.83 64.04
CA PRO A 423 -10.45 4.76 65.01
C PRO A 423 -10.18 4.34 66.45
N ALA A 424 -10.27 3.03 66.78
CA ALA A 424 -9.96 2.54 68.11
C ALA A 424 -8.50 2.78 68.51
N LEU A 425 -7.56 2.57 67.58
CA LEU A 425 -6.14 2.87 67.78
C LEU A 425 -5.91 4.38 67.99
N CYS A 426 -6.56 5.23 67.19
CA CYS A 426 -6.52 6.69 67.38
C CYS A 426 -7.03 7.10 68.77
N THR A 427 -8.10 6.46 69.26
CA THR A 427 -8.62 6.69 70.61
C THR A 427 -7.62 6.28 71.67
N VAL A 428 -6.99 5.10 71.55
CA VAL A 428 -5.97 4.64 72.51
C VAL A 428 -4.81 5.62 72.56
N VAL A 429 -4.27 6.02 71.40
CA VAL A 429 -3.19 7.02 71.32
C VAL A 429 -3.61 8.34 71.96
N GLY A 430 -4.83 8.79 71.72
CA GLY A 430 -5.34 10.03 72.31
C GLY A 430 -5.53 9.97 73.82
N VAL A 431 -5.98 8.84 74.36
CA VAL A 431 -6.17 8.65 75.81
C VAL A 431 -4.82 8.62 76.53
N PHE A 432 -3.84 7.87 76.01
CA PHE A 432 -2.48 7.82 76.58
C PHE A 432 -1.70 9.14 76.37
N GLY A 433 -2.01 9.88 75.30
CA GLY A 433 -1.42 11.18 74.98
C GLY A 433 -2.15 12.39 75.57
N SER A 434 -3.23 12.18 76.34
CA SER A 434 -4.13 13.24 76.82
C SER A 434 -3.47 14.30 77.73
N GLY A 435 -2.27 14.03 78.25
CA GLY A 435 -1.44 15.00 78.97
C GLY A 435 -0.50 15.84 78.11
N ALA A 436 -0.30 15.49 76.83
CA ALA A 436 0.67 16.13 75.93
C ALA A 436 0.08 16.63 74.60
N ILE A 437 -1.10 16.15 74.20
CA ILE A 437 -1.73 16.47 72.92
C ILE A 437 -2.98 17.32 73.15
N GLU A 438 -3.02 18.51 72.55
CA GLU A 438 -4.20 19.36 72.54
C GLU A 438 -5.38 18.73 71.78
N LEU A 439 -6.61 19.04 72.20
CA LEU A 439 -7.85 18.51 71.62
C LEU A 439 -7.98 18.76 70.11
N LEU A 440 -7.44 19.88 69.62
CA LEU A 440 -7.39 20.23 68.18
C LEU A 440 -6.48 19.30 67.37
N ASN A 441 -5.35 18.86 67.95
CA ASN A 441 -4.39 17.99 67.28
C ASN A 441 -4.88 16.54 67.22
N LEU A 442 -5.71 16.12 68.18
CA LEU A 442 -6.36 14.79 68.16
C LEU A 442 -7.27 14.61 66.94
N VAL A 443 -8.01 15.65 66.54
CA VAL A 443 -8.86 15.63 65.33
C VAL A 443 -8.03 15.31 64.08
N MET A 444 -6.81 15.86 63.98
CA MET A 444 -5.92 15.59 62.85
C MET A 444 -5.45 14.13 62.81
N ILE A 445 -5.24 13.50 63.96
CA ILE A 445 -4.86 12.09 64.07
C ILE A 445 -5.99 11.17 63.58
N TYR A 446 -7.24 11.47 63.95
CA TYR A 446 -8.40 10.75 63.42
C TYR A 446 -8.57 10.93 61.91
N LEU A 447 -8.42 12.17 61.42
CA LEU A 447 -8.46 12.44 59.98
C LEU A 447 -7.38 11.67 59.21
N LEU A 448 -6.14 11.61 59.73
CA LEU A 448 -5.06 10.83 59.16
C LEU A 448 -5.40 9.33 59.09
N GLY A 449 -5.99 8.79 60.16
CA GLY A 449 -6.48 7.40 60.19
C GLY A 449 -7.53 7.14 59.11
N VAL A 450 -8.49 8.05 58.94
CA VAL A 450 -9.51 7.98 57.89
C VAL A 450 -8.88 7.99 56.49
N VAL A 451 -7.85 8.83 56.25
CA VAL A 451 -7.10 8.89 54.99
C VAL A 451 -6.40 7.56 54.70
N LEU A 452 -5.76 6.95 55.69
CA LEU A 452 -5.11 5.64 55.55
C LEU A 452 -6.12 4.56 55.15
N VAL A 453 -7.28 4.53 55.80
CA VAL A 453 -8.36 3.58 55.42
C VAL A 453 -8.89 3.88 54.01
N ALA A 454 -9.06 5.15 53.64
CA ALA A 454 -9.49 5.57 52.30
C ALA A 454 -8.53 5.09 51.20
N SER A 455 -7.23 5.33 51.42
CA SER A 455 -6.16 5.02 50.47
C SER A 455 -5.91 3.53 50.30
N ARG A 456 -6.25 2.68 51.29
CA ARG A 456 -5.99 1.22 51.28
C ARG A 456 -7.24 0.33 51.14
N TYR A 457 -8.43 0.73 51.59
CA TYR A 457 -9.63 -0.14 51.61
C TYR A 457 -10.86 0.42 50.88
N GLY A 458 -10.83 1.68 50.41
CA GLY A 458 -11.84 2.24 49.51
C GLY A 458 -13.03 2.89 50.22
N ARG A 459 -14.06 3.25 49.45
CA ARG A 459 -15.12 4.17 49.90
C ARG A 459 -15.95 3.64 51.08
N GLY A 460 -16.39 2.39 51.04
CA GLY A 460 -17.24 1.80 52.10
C GLY A 460 -16.56 1.79 53.48
N PRO A 461 -15.39 1.13 53.61
CA PRO A 461 -14.61 1.14 54.85
C PRO A 461 -14.22 2.54 55.33
N SER A 462 -13.91 3.48 54.43
CA SER A 462 -13.52 4.84 54.83
C SER A 462 -14.69 5.68 55.36
N ILE A 463 -15.90 5.52 54.82
CA ILE A 463 -17.11 6.12 55.38
C ILE A 463 -17.35 5.59 56.80
N LEU A 464 -17.24 4.26 56.98
CA LEU A 464 -17.38 3.64 58.31
C LEU A 464 -16.33 4.20 59.28
N ALA A 465 -15.06 4.26 58.88
CA ALA A 465 -13.98 4.81 59.69
C ALA A 465 -14.21 6.28 60.04
N SER A 466 -14.76 7.09 59.13
CA SER A 466 -15.08 8.51 59.38
C SER A 466 -16.17 8.66 60.43
N VAL A 467 -17.26 7.89 60.31
CA VAL A 467 -18.38 7.91 61.27
C VAL A 467 -17.93 7.41 62.64
N LEU A 468 -17.18 6.30 62.69
CA LEU A 468 -16.62 5.77 63.93
C LEU A 468 -15.60 6.71 64.57
N SER A 469 -14.83 7.45 63.76
CA SER A 469 -13.89 8.46 64.27
C SER A 469 -14.62 9.64 64.90
N VAL A 470 -15.71 10.14 64.29
CA VAL A 470 -16.57 11.18 64.88
C VAL A 470 -17.18 10.68 66.20
N ALA A 471 -17.78 9.49 66.20
CA ALA A 471 -18.42 8.92 67.37
C ALA A 471 -17.42 8.64 68.51
N ALA A 472 -16.24 8.11 68.20
CA ALA A 472 -15.20 7.88 69.18
C ALA A 472 -14.62 9.18 69.73
N PHE A 473 -14.43 10.20 68.88
CA PHE A 473 -13.94 11.50 69.31
C PHE A 473 -14.92 12.20 70.28
N ASP A 474 -16.23 12.18 69.95
CA ASP A 474 -17.30 12.71 70.81
C ASP A 474 -17.33 12.01 72.17
N PHE A 475 -17.37 10.68 72.16
CA PHE A 475 -17.54 9.88 73.37
C PHE A 475 -16.35 9.97 74.35
N PHE A 476 -15.11 10.07 73.86
CA PHE A 476 -13.92 9.99 74.73
C PHE A 476 -13.29 11.34 75.10
N PHE A 477 -13.36 12.36 74.23
CA PHE A 477 -12.56 13.57 74.39
C PHE A 477 -13.35 14.86 74.62
N ILE A 478 -14.68 14.85 74.44
CA ILE A 478 -15.52 16.02 74.64
C ILE A 478 -16.15 16.01 76.04
N PRO A 479 -16.00 17.07 76.85
CA PRO A 479 -16.63 17.15 78.16
C PRO A 479 -18.16 17.36 78.07
N PRO A 480 -18.99 16.70 78.90
CA PRO A 480 -18.63 15.62 79.83
C PRO A 480 -18.26 14.34 79.08
N GLY A 481 -17.12 13.73 79.43
CA GLY A 481 -16.63 12.51 78.76
C GLY A 481 -17.52 11.29 79.03
N LEU A 482 -17.38 10.26 78.19
CA LEU A 482 -18.13 9.00 78.23
C LEU A 482 -19.65 9.16 78.00
N THR A 483 -20.07 10.25 77.34
CA THR A 483 -21.45 10.47 76.94
C THR A 483 -21.51 11.18 75.58
N PHE A 484 -22.59 10.96 74.82
CA PHE A 484 -22.87 11.64 73.54
C PHE A 484 -23.60 12.98 73.76
N ALA A 485 -23.48 13.57 74.95
CA ALA A 485 -24.20 14.78 75.33
C ALA A 485 -23.45 16.03 74.85
N VAL A 486 -23.62 16.35 73.56
CA VAL A 486 -23.05 17.55 72.93
C VAL A 486 -23.71 18.79 73.54
N SER A 487 -23.02 19.43 74.49
CA SER A 487 -23.53 20.59 75.23
C SER A 487 -22.98 21.93 74.70
N ASP A 488 -21.91 21.91 73.89
CA ASP A 488 -21.32 23.10 73.27
C ASP A 488 -21.43 23.03 71.73
N VAL A 489 -22.08 24.05 71.15
CA VAL A 489 -22.31 24.21 69.70
C VAL A 489 -20.98 24.30 68.93
N LYS A 490 -19.88 24.68 69.59
CA LYS A 490 -18.54 24.74 68.98
C LYS A 490 -18.07 23.40 68.42
N TYR A 491 -18.41 22.28 69.05
CA TYR A 491 -17.97 20.95 68.60
C TYR A 491 -18.78 20.40 67.42
N ILE A 492 -20.03 20.84 67.25
CA ILE A 492 -20.88 20.47 66.11
C ILE A 492 -20.21 20.86 64.78
N THR A 493 -19.58 22.05 64.76
CA THR A 493 -18.84 22.52 63.59
C THR A 493 -17.64 21.63 63.28
N THR A 494 -16.88 21.23 64.30
CA THR A 494 -15.72 20.33 64.15
C THR A 494 -16.13 18.96 63.62
N PHE A 495 -17.23 18.38 64.11
CA PHE A 495 -17.74 17.11 63.58
C PHE A 495 -18.19 17.20 62.14
N ALA A 496 -18.91 18.26 61.78
CA ALA A 496 -19.39 18.48 60.42
C ALA A 496 -18.21 18.63 59.46
N VAL A 497 -17.18 19.41 59.83
CA VAL A 497 -15.96 19.58 59.04
C VAL A 497 -15.18 18.28 58.95
N MET A 498 -15.00 17.55 60.05
CA MET A 498 -14.26 16.28 60.07
C MET A 498 -14.94 15.22 59.19
N LEU A 499 -16.27 15.10 59.28
CA LEU A 499 -17.06 14.20 58.44
C LEU A 499 -16.98 14.61 56.96
N LEU A 500 -17.11 15.90 56.66
CA LEU A 500 -17.03 16.42 55.29
C LEU A 500 -15.64 16.18 54.68
N VAL A 501 -14.57 16.48 55.41
CA VAL A 501 -13.19 16.22 54.98
C VAL A 501 -12.96 14.73 54.77
N GLY A 502 -13.41 13.87 55.70
CA GLY A 502 -13.35 12.41 55.54
C GLY A 502 -14.08 11.90 54.30
N LEU A 503 -15.27 12.45 54.00
CA LEU A 503 -16.06 12.11 52.81
C LEU A 503 -15.40 12.60 51.51
N VAL A 504 -14.82 13.80 51.50
CA VAL A 504 -14.08 14.34 50.34
C VAL A 504 -12.85 13.48 50.05
N ILE A 505 -12.07 13.15 51.07
CA ILE A 505 -10.88 12.29 50.94
C ILE A 505 -11.28 10.88 50.49
N SER A 506 -12.37 10.33 51.03
CA SER A 506 -12.93 9.05 50.59
C SER A 506 -13.30 9.05 49.10
N ASN A 507 -13.88 10.14 48.62
CA ASN A 507 -14.29 10.29 47.22
C ASN A 507 -13.07 10.42 46.30
N LEU A 508 -12.09 11.25 46.68
CA LEU A 508 -10.85 11.45 45.93
C LEU A 508 -10.05 10.14 45.84
N ALA A 509 -9.89 9.43 46.95
CA ALA A 509 -9.18 8.14 46.99
C ALA A 509 -9.88 7.07 46.14
N ALA A 510 -11.21 7.03 46.16
CA ALA A 510 -11.98 6.12 45.31
C ALA A 510 -11.77 6.41 43.81
N ASN A 511 -11.78 7.70 43.43
CA ASN A 511 -11.58 8.11 42.04
C ASN A 511 -10.14 7.81 41.55
N LEU A 512 -9.12 8.13 42.35
CA LEU A 512 -7.71 7.82 42.01
C LEU A 512 -7.48 6.33 41.78
N ARG A 513 -8.11 5.46 42.58
CA ARG A 513 -8.02 4.00 42.40
C ARG A 513 -8.69 3.51 41.12
N THR A 514 -9.85 4.06 40.79
CA THR A 514 -10.53 3.74 39.53
C THR A 514 -9.69 4.19 38.34
N GLN A 515 -9.09 5.38 38.40
CA GLN A 515 -8.17 5.86 37.37
C GLN A 515 -6.92 4.98 37.24
N ALA A 516 -6.28 4.59 38.36
CA ALA A 516 -5.12 3.71 38.35
C ALA A 516 -5.42 2.33 37.74
N LYS A 517 -6.60 1.76 38.04
CA LYS A 517 -7.04 0.49 37.41
C LYS A 517 -7.26 0.64 35.91
N ILE A 518 -7.94 1.70 35.47
CA ILE A 518 -8.19 1.96 34.04
C ILE A 518 -6.86 2.18 33.31
N ALA A 519 -5.94 2.94 33.90
CA ALA A 519 -4.59 3.16 33.35
C ALA A 519 -3.83 1.83 33.19
N GLY A 520 -3.84 0.96 34.20
CA GLY A 520 -3.19 -0.36 34.12
C GLY A 520 -3.80 -1.27 33.04
N TYR A 521 -5.12 -1.22 32.81
CA TYR A 521 -5.75 -1.95 31.70
C TYR A 521 -5.40 -1.37 30.32
N ARG A 522 -5.19 -0.05 30.22
CA ARG A 522 -4.74 0.58 28.96
C ARG A 522 -3.29 0.22 28.65
N GLU A 523 -2.42 0.24 29.66
CA GLU A 523 -1.01 -0.15 29.52
C GLU A 523 -0.86 -1.59 29.03
N LYS A 524 -1.57 -2.56 29.65
CA LYS A 524 -1.56 -3.96 29.20
C LYS A 524 -2.00 -4.12 27.74
N ARG A 525 -3.07 -3.43 27.33
CA ARG A 525 -3.57 -3.47 25.95
C ARG A 525 -2.54 -2.94 24.95
N ALA A 526 -1.93 -1.80 25.26
CA ALA A 526 -0.89 -1.22 24.42
C ALA A 526 0.32 -2.14 24.30
N ALA A 527 0.71 -2.80 25.39
CA ALA A 527 1.79 -3.78 25.38
C ALA A 527 1.47 -4.99 24.49
N SER A 528 0.30 -5.61 24.62
CA SER A 528 -0.10 -6.75 23.77
C SER A 528 -0.13 -6.40 22.28
N LEU A 529 -0.65 -5.21 21.92
CA LEU A 529 -0.66 -4.74 20.54
C LEU A 529 0.75 -4.45 20.00
N TYR A 530 1.61 -3.85 20.82
CA TYR A 530 2.99 -3.57 20.45
C TYR A 530 3.78 -4.86 20.22
N GLU A 531 3.61 -5.87 21.08
CA GLU A 531 4.26 -7.17 20.91
C GLU A 531 3.85 -7.88 19.63
N LEU A 532 2.54 -7.91 19.30
CA LEU A 532 2.06 -8.44 18.02
C LEU A 532 2.69 -7.68 16.84
N SER A 533 2.56 -6.36 16.83
CA SER A 533 3.01 -5.52 15.72
C SER A 533 4.51 -5.68 15.47
N ARG A 534 5.29 -5.76 16.55
CA ARG A 534 6.74 -6.02 16.50
C ARG A 534 7.07 -7.41 15.95
N ASP A 535 6.36 -8.45 16.35
CA ASP A 535 6.59 -9.81 15.86
C ASP A 535 6.22 -9.92 14.38
N LEU A 536 5.04 -9.41 13.97
CA LEU A 536 4.59 -9.37 12.57
C LEU A 536 5.55 -8.57 11.67
N SER A 537 6.16 -7.51 12.19
CA SER A 537 7.14 -6.71 11.45
C SER A 537 8.45 -7.44 11.18
N ARG A 538 8.80 -8.44 11.99
CA ARG A 538 10.03 -9.23 11.85
C ARG A 538 9.87 -10.47 10.96
N CYS A 539 8.63 -10.91 10.73
CA CYS A 539 8.33 -12.06 9.88
C CYS A 539 8.78 -11.81 8.43
N ARG A 540 9.32 -12.85 7.80
CA ARG A 540 9.72 -12.85 6.39
C ARG A 540 8.85 -13.73 5.51
N THR A 541 8.05 -14.60 6.12
CA THR A 541 7.12 -15.48 5.40
C THR A 541 5.72 -15.38 5.98
N THR A 542 4.72 -15.62 5.14
CA THR A 542 3.30 -15.63 5.53
C THR A 542 3.05 -16.63 6.68
N GLU A 543 3.74 -17.77 6.67
CA GLU A 543 3.63 -18.79 7.72
C GLU A 543 4.12 -18.29 9.09
N GLU A 544 5.23 -17.55 9.13
CA GLU A 544 5.71 -16.94 10.37
C GLU A 544 4.71 -15.93 10.93
N ALA A 545 4.15 -15.09 10.06
CA ALA A 545 3.14 -14.09 10.44
C ALA A 545 1.88 -14.75 11.00
N VAL A 546 1.41 -15.84 10.38
CA VAL A 546 0.25 -16.62 10.83
C VAL A 546 0.53 -17.25 12.20
N ARG A 547 1.70 -17.86 12.39
CA ARG A 547 2.09 -18.45 13.70
C ARG A 547 2.14 -17.40 14.80
N ALA A 548 2.70 -16.22 14.51
CA ALA A 548 2.74 -15.12 15.46
C ALA A 548 1.33 -14.63 15.82
N ALA A 549 0.46 -14.43 14.83
CA ALA A 549 -0.91 -14.01 15.05
C ALA A 549 -1.72 -15.02 15.89
N VAL A 550 -1.69 -16.30 15.52
CA VAL A 550 -2.40 -17.37 16.26
C VAL A 550 -1.92 -17.48 17.70
N LYS A 551 -0.61 -17.32 17.95
CA LYS A 551 -0.04 -17.32 19.31
C LYS A 551 -0.59 -16.16 20.14
N HIS A 552 -0.51 -14.93 19.64
CA HIS A 552 -0.93 -13.73 20.38
C HIS A 552 -2.45 -13.69 20.59
N ILE A 553 -3.23 -14.08 19.59
CA ILE A 553 -4.70 -14.23 19.71
C ILE A 553 -5.05 -15.31 20.74
N GLY A 554 -4.30 -16.42 20.76
CA GLY A 554 -4.48 -17.48 21.73
C GLY A 554 -4.25 -17.02 23.18
N ILE A 555 -3.19 -16.23 23.41
CA ILE A 555 -2.81 -15.71 24.74
C ILE A 555 -3.80 -14.65 25.24
N GLU A 556 -4.13 -13.65 24.42
CA GLU A 556 -4.96 -12.52 24.85
C GLU A 556 -6.43 -12.92 25.07
N PHE A 557 -6.97 -13.76 24.17
CA PHE A 557 -8.39 -14.12 24.17
C PHE A 557 -8.70 -15.46 24.84
N ASP A 558 -7.69 -16.20 25.31
CA ASP A 558 -7.83 -17.56 25.83
C ASP A 558 -8.64 -18.44 24.85
N SER A 559 -8.11 -18.55 23.64
CA SER A 559 -8.80 -19.16 22.50
C SER A 559 -7.88 -20.08 21.70
N ARG A 560 -8.49 -21.00 20.94
CA ARG A 560 -7.79 -21.73 19.87
C ARG A 560 -8.17 -21.12 18.54
N SER A 561 -7.20 -20.82 17.69
CA SER A 561 -7.45 -20.15 16.41
C SER A 561 -6.71 -20.80 15.24
N VAL A 562 -7.21 -20.62 14.04
CA VAL A 562 -6.55 -21.04 12.80
C VAL A 562 -6.82 -20.01 11.71
N VAL A 563 -5.79 -19.69 10.93
CA VAL A 563 -5.93 -18.89 9.71
C VAL A 563 -5.99 -19.85 8.53
N LEU A 564 -7.00 -19.68 7.69
CA LEU A 564 -7.28 -20.50 6.53
C LEU A 564 -7.13 -19.65 5.27
N PHE A 565 -6.43 -20.17 4.28
CA PHE A 565 -6.20 -19.51 2.99
C PHE A 565 -6.86 -20.28 1.85
N PRO A 566 -7.24 -19.59 0.76
CA PRO A 566 -7.69 -20.25 -0.46
C PRO A 566 -6.53 -20.97 -1.15
N ASP A 567 -6.82 -22.09 -1.80
CA ASP A 567 -5.93 -22.73 -2.76
C ASP A 567 -5.91 -21.98 -4.11
N LEU A 568 -5.15 -22.49 -5.08
CA LEU A 568 -5.10 -21.92 -6.44
C LEU A 568 -6.46 -21.90 -7.16
N ASN A 569 -7.44 -22.68 -6.70
CA ASN A 569 -8.80 -22.72 -7.24
C ASN A 569 -9.79 -21.88 -6.42
N GLY A 570 -9.32 -21.08 -5.46
CA GLY A 570 -10.16 -20.25 -4.60
C GLY A 570 -10.89 -20.99 -3.47
N ARG A 571 -10.53 -22.25 -3.19
CA ARG A 571 -11.16 -23.06 -2.13
C ARG A 571 -10.37 -22.97 -0.84
N ILE A 572 -11.04 -22.65 0.26
CA ILE A 572 -10.44 -22.61 1.59
C ILE A 572 -9.99 -24.01 2.02
N VAL A 573 -8.69 -24.14 2.31
CA VAL A 573 -8.07 -25.39 2.75
C VAL A 573 -7.39 -25.23 4.10
N TYR A 574 -7.19 -26.36 4.78
CA TYR A 574 -6.36 -26.36 5.98
C TYR A 574 -4.89 -26.13 5.65
N PRO A 575 -4.14 -25.43 6.53
CA PRO A 575 -2.69 -25.37 6.45
C PRO A 575 -2.08 -26.78 6.44
N ARG A 576 -1.01 -26.98 5.65
CA ARG A 576 -0.32 -28.27 5.55
C ARG A 576 0.55 -28.60 6.78
N GLU A 577 0.99 -27.59 7.52
CA GLU A 577 1.83 -27.76 8.72
C GLU A 577 1.03 -28.08 9.98
N GLU A 578 1.63 -28.84 10.90
CA GLU A 578 1.05 -29.05 12.24
C GLU A 578 1.14 -27.78 13.08
N GLY A 579 -0.02 -27.21 13.42
CA GLY A 579 -0.12 -26.01 14.26
C GLY A 579 0.34 -26.23 15.71
N GLY A 580 0.71 -25.13 16.37
CA GLY A 580 1.14 -25.09 17.77
C GLY A 580 -0.02 -25.26 18.79
N PRO A 581 0.24 -25.10 20.10
CA PRO A 581 -0.74 -25.40 21.16
C PRO A 581 -2.01 -24.54 21.13
N HIS A 582 -1.96 -23.35 20.51
CA HIS A 582 -3.12 -22.47 20.32
C HIS A 582 -3.84 -22.67 18.98
N SER A 583 -3.42 -23.65 18.16
CA SER A 583 -4.03 -23.88 16.86
C SER A 583 -5.35 -24.66 16.95
N LEU A 584 -6.36 -24.19 16.23
CA LEU A 584 -7.65 -24.88 16.10
C LEU A 584 -7.59 -25.94 14.99
N ARG A 585 -7.94 -27.19 15.33
CA ARG A 585 -8.18 -28.27 14.35
C ARG A 585 -9.69 -28.55 14.26
N GLY A 586 -10.23 -28.77 13.06
CA GLY A 586 -11.63 -29.16 12.86
C GLY A 586 -12.64 -28.00 12.76
N SER A 587 -12.20 -26.77 12.43
CA SER A 587 -13.10 -25.72 11.94
C SER A 587 -13.90 -26.15 10.69
N ASP A 588 -15.18 -25.85 10.66
CA ASP A 588 -16.02 -26.00 9.48
C ASP A 588 -15.48 -25.16 8.30
N LEU A 589 -15.00 -25.82 7.25
CA LEU A 589 -14.47 -25.18 6.05
C LEU A 589 -15.56 -24.56 5.17
N ALA A 590 -16.80 -25.07 5.23
CA ALA A 590 -17.90 -24.50 4.44
C ALA A 590 -18.29 -23.13 4.98
N VAL A 591 -18.30 -22.97 6.31
CA VAL A 591 -18.49 -21.66 6.95
C VAL A 591 -17.33 -20.73 6.61
N ALA A 592 -16.08 -21.23 6.64
CA ALA A 592 -14.92 -20.42 6.26
C ALA A 592 -14.98 -19.97 4.79
N GLN A 593 -15.36 -20.86 3.86
CA GLN A 593 -15.56 -20.50 2.46
C GLN A 593 -16.61 -19.41 2.31
N TRP A 594 -17.76 -19.53 3.00
CA TRP A 594 -18.80 -18.51 2.94
C TRP A 594 -18.28 -17.14 3.42
N VAL A 595 -17.50 -17.11 4.50
CA VAL A 595 -16.89 -15.87 5.02
C VAL A 595 -15.89 -15.28 4.04
N TYR A 596 -15.10 -16.13 3.36
CA TYR A 596 -14.16 -15.69 2.32
C TYR A 596 -14.89 -15.02 1.15
N ASP A 597 -15.95 -15.67 0.65
CA ASP A 597 -16.71 -15.21 -0.52
C ASP A 597 -17.53 -13.94 -0.23
N ASN A 598 -18.07 -13.79 1.00
CA ASN A 598 -18.98 -12.70 1.35
C ASN A 598 -18.32 -11.57 2.16
N ALA A 599 -17.06 -11.73 2.56
CA ALA A 599 -16.32 -10.79 3.41
C ALA A 599 -17.08 -10.37 4.69
N GLN A 600 -17.86 -11.29 5.27
CA GLN A 600 -18.70 -11.03 6.45
C GLN A 600 -18.42 -12.02 7.58
N VAL A 601 -18.51 -11.55 8.82
CA VAL A 601 -18.32 -12.37 10.02
C VAL A 601 -19.45 -13.40 10.16
N ALA A 602 -19.12 -14.65 10.49
CA ALA A 602 -20.09 -15.72 10.65
C ALA A 602 -19.74 -16.65 11.83
N GLY A 603 -20.67 -17.55 12.16
CA GLY A 603 -20.46 -18.59 13.17
C GLY A 603 -20.99 -18.21 14.56
N ARG A 604 -20.41 -18.83 15.59
CA ARG A 604 -20.99 -18.90 16.94
C ARG A 604 -21.21 -17.53 17.59
N GLY A 605 -22.46 -17.13 17.80
CA GLY A 605 -22.82 -15.85 18.43
C GLY A 605 -22.99 -14.68 17.45
N THR A 606 -22.99 -14.97 16.14
CA THR A 606 -23.37 -14.03 15.09
C THR A 606 -24.79 -14.35 14.57
N ASN A 607 -25.36 -13.48 13.74
CA ASN A 607 -26.66 -13.72 13.09
C ASN A 607 -26.53 -14.59 11.82
N THR A 608 -25.31 -14.91 11.39
CA THR A 608 -25.02 -15.56 10.12
C THR A 608 -24.33 -16.90 10.39
N LEU A 609 -24.95 -18.01 9.95
CA LEU A 609 -24.43 -19.37 10.18
C LEU A 609 -24.15 -19.66 11.69
N ALA A 610 -25.05 -19.22 12.57
CA ALA A 610 -24.90 -19.27 14.03
C ALA A 610 -24.69 -20.68 14.63
N GLY A 611 -25.00 -21.74 13.88
CA GLY A 611 -24.83 -23.14 14.28
C GLY A 611 -23.39 -23.64 14.32
N ALA A 612 -22.43 -22.90 13.74
CA ALA A 612 -21.02 -23.26 13.79
C ALA A 612 -20.47 -23.17 15.22
N GLN A 613 -19.47 -23.99 15.57
CA GLN A 613 -18.88 -24.01 16.91
C GLN A 613 -17.85 -22.88 17.14
N ALA A 614 -17.24 -22.39 16.06
CA ALA A 614 -16.23 -21.32 16.06
C ALA A 614 -16.81 -20.02 15.48
N ILE A 615 -16.11 -18.91 15.73
CA ILE A 615 -16.35 -17.59 15.13
C ILE A 615 -15.39 -17.45 13.95
N TYR A 616 -15.89 -17.02 12.80
CA TYR A 616 -15.14 -16.87 11.56
C TYR A 616 -15.12 -15.41 11.15
N MET A 617 -13.93 -14.87 10.93
CA MET A 617 -13.73 -13.47 10.57
C MET A 617 -12.84 -13.37 9.32
N PRO A 618 -13.20 -12.51 8.36
CA PRO A 618 -12.39 -12.31 7.17
C PRO A 618 -11.10 -11.56 7.52
N LEU A 619 -9.99 -11.99 6.93
CA LEU A 619 -8.77 -11.20 6.84
C LEU A 619 -8.89 -10.30 5.61
N ALA A 620 -9.61 -9.20 5.77
CA ALA A 620 -9.88 -8.26 4.69
C ALA A 620 -8.67 -7.34 4.44
N SER A 621 -8.45 -7.03 3.17
CA SER A 621 -7.42 -6.13 2.66
C SER A 621 -8.03 -5.22 1.57
N THR A 622 -7.30 -4.19 1.16
CA THR A 622 -7.62 -3.37 -0.03
C THR A 622 -7.76 -4.19 -1.31
N THR A 623 -7.07 -5.32 -1.44
CA THR A 623 -7.11 -6.18 -2.63
C THR A 623 -8.20 -7.26 -2.57
N GLY A 624 -8.94 -7.35 -1.46
CA GLY A 624 -10.00 -8.33 -1.22
C GLY A 624 -9.80 -9.13 0.06
N THR A 625 -10.51 -10.24 0.21
CA THR A 625 -10.34 -11.14 1.35
C THR A 625 -9.11 -12.02 1.12
N LEU A 626 -8.08 -11.92 1.97
CA LEU A 626 -6.87 -12.73 1.85
C LEU A 626 -7.07 -14.16 2.35
N GLY A 627 -7.90 -14.31 3.38
CA GLY A 627 -8.16 -15.56 4.07
C GLY A 627 -9.16 -15.38 5.20
N VAL A 628 -9.33 -16.41 6.03
CA VAL A 628 -10.32 -16.43 7.10
C VAL A 628 -9.68 -16.89 8.41
N LEU A 629 -9.88 -16.11 9.46
CA LEU A 629 -9.52 -16.47 10.82
C LEU A 629 -10.71 -17.17 11.48
N ALA A 630 -10.52 -18.42 11.90
CA ALA A 630 -11.48 -19.14 12.73
C ALA A 630 -10.99 -19.18 14.18
N ILE A 631 -11.86 -18.81 15.12
CA ILE A 631 -11.56 -18.74 16.56
C ILE A 631 -12.58 -19.57 17.33
N LEU A 632 -12.09 -20.50 18.14
CA LEU A 632 -12.86 -21.24 19.13
C LEU A 632 -12.54 -20.68 20.53
N PRO A 633 -13.38 -19.79 21.07
CA PRO A 633 -13.14 -19.20 22.38
C PRO A 633 -13.51 -20.15 23.51
N VAL A 634 -12.72 -20.16 24.59
CA VAL A 634 -13.08 -20.86 25.85
C VAL A 634 -14.27 -20.16 26.53
N ASN A 635 -14.32 -18.83 26.46
CA ASN A 635 -15.41 -18.02 27.01
C ASN A 635 -15.96 -17.06 25.95
N LEU A 636 -17.08 -17.41 25.31
CA LEU A 636 -17.75 -16.57 24.31
C LEU A 636 -18.04 -15.15 24.80
N ARG A 637 -18.48 -15.01 26.06
CA ARG A 637 -18.75 -13.70 26.67
C ARG A 637 -17.54 -12.77 26.68
N ARG A 638 -16.32 -13.30 26.69
CA ARG A 638 -15.10 -12.49 26.69
C ARG A 638 -14.81 -11.90 25.32
N VAL A 639 -15.05 -12.67 24.25
CA VAL A 639 -14.84 -12.22 22.86
C VAL A 639 -15.86 -11.15 22.44
N TYR A 640 -17.09 -11.24 22.95
CA TYR A 640 -18.17 -10.29 22.61
C TYR A 640 -18.18 -9.00 23.45
N LEU A 641 -17.25 -8.82 24.39
CA LEU A 641 -17.08 -7.52 25.08
C LEU A 641 -16.59 -6.47 24.06
N PRO A 642 -17.22 -5.27 23.95
CA PRO A 642 -16.86 -4.27 22.93
C PRO A 642 -15.38 -3.88 22.90
N GLU A 643 -14.76 -3.77 24.08
CA GLU A 643 -13.32 -3.47 24.16
C GLU A 643 -12.45 -4.61 23.63
N GLN A 644 -12.87 -5.86 23.83
CA GLN A 644 -12.15 -7.05 23.38
C GLN A 644 -12.41 -7.29 21.89
N GLN A 645 -13.63 -7.02 21.41
CA GLN A 645 -13.97 -7.10 20.00
C GLN A 645 -13.14 -6.09 19.17
N ARG A 646 -13.07 -4.82 19.62
CA ARG A 646 -12.21 -3.80 18.97
C ARG A 646 -10.73 -4.20 18.97
N LEU A 647 -10.26 -4.76 20.08
CA LEU A 647 -8.90 -5.27 20.17
C LEU A 647 -8.68 -6.40 19.14
N LEU A 648 -9.60 -7.36 19.07
CA LEU A 648 -9.54 -8.49 18.15
C LEU A 648 -9.58 -8.05 16.68
N GLU A 649 -10.44 -7.09 16.33
CA GLU A 649 -10.47 -6.46 15.01
C GLU A 649 -9.12 -5.80 14.68
N THR A 650 -8.49 -5.15 15.66
CA THR A 650 -7.15 -4.58 15.49
C THR A 650 -6.08 -5.67 15.24
N PHE A 651 -6.13 -6.78 15.98
CA PHE A 651 -5.26 -7.95 15.75
C PHE A 651 -5.44 -8.50 14.33
N ILE A 652 -6.69 -8.64 13.87
CA ILE A 652 -7.04 -9.15 12.53
C ILE A 652 -6.51 -8.23 11.44
N ASN A 653 -6.74 -6.93 11.56
CA ASN A 653 -6.30 -5.95 10.57
C ASN A 653 -4.77 -5.86 10.49
N GLN A 654 -4.07 -5.86 11.63
CA GLN A 654 -2.60 -5.92 11.67
C GLN A 654 -2.06 -7.20 11.01
N THR A 655 -2.73 -8.33 11.26
CA THR A 655 -2.35 -9.63 10.68
C THR A 655 -2.58 -9.66 9.17
N ALA A 656 -3.74 -9.18 8.70
CA ALA A 656 -4.07 -9.10 7.29
C ALA A 656 -3.08 -8.21 6.53
N LEU A 657 -2.77 -7.02 7.07
CA LEU A 657 -1.79 -6.10 6.50
C LEU A 657 -0.38 -6.72 6.43
N ALA A 658 0.04 -7.43 7.47
CA ALA A 658 1.34 -8.10 7.48
C ALA A 658 1.41 -9.22 6.42
N ILE A 659 0.35 -10.01 6.28
CA ILE A 659 0.25 -11.07 5.26
C ILE A 659 0.27 -10.48 3.85
N GLU A 660 -0.51 -9.42 3.60
CA GLU A 660 -0.53 -8.73 2.31
C GLU A 660 0.85 -8.21 1.93
N ARG A 661 1.52 -7.50 2.86
CA ARG A 661 2.88 -7.00 2.64
C ARG A 661 3.84 -8.12 2.25
N LEU A 662 3.75 -9.27 2.92
CA LEU A 662 4.63 -10.41 2.66
C LEU A 662 4.35 -11.03 1.29
N ARG A 663 3.08 -11.18 0.93
CA ARG A 663 2.67 -11.70 -0.39
C ARG A 663 3.09 -10.77 -1.53
N LEU A 664 2.86 -9.46 -1.39
CA LEU A 664 3.29 -8.47 -2.37
C LEU A 664 4.81 -8.43 -2.53
N ALA A 665 5.56 -8.59 -1.43
CA ALA A 665 7.01 -8.68 -1.48
C ALA A 665 7.49 -9.94 -2.24
N GLU A 666 6.82 -11.08 -2.05
CA GLU A 666 7.11 -12.31 -2.78
C GLU A 666 6.79 -12.19 -4.27
N GLU A 667 5.63 -11.64 -4.62
CA GLU A 667 5.21 -11.38 -6.01
C GLU A 667 6.19 -10.41 -6.71
N ALA A 668 6.62 -9.34 -6.03
CA ALA A 668 7.61 -8.40 -6.55
C ALA A 668 8.98 -9.05 -6.77
N GLN A 669 9.43 -9.90 -5.84
CA GLN A 669 10.70 -10.62 -5.98
C GLN A 669 10.69 -11.56 -7.20
N VAL A 670 9.59 -12.28 -7.41
CA VAL A 670 9.43 -13.17 -8.58
C VAL A 670 9.39 -12.35 -9.88
N ALA A 671 8.64 -11.24 -9.90
CA ALA A 671 8.56 -10.36 -11.06
C ALA A 671 9.94 -9.77 -11.42
N GLN A 672 10.73 -9.36 -10.41
CA GLN A 672 12.08 -8.84 -10.61
C GLN A 672 13.01 -9.88 -11.25
N VAL A 673 13.03 -11.11 -10.73
CA VAL A 673 13.86 -12.19 -11.26
C VAL A 673 13.48 -12.53 -12.71
N ASN A 674 12.18 -12.51 -13.03
CA ASN A 674 11.69 -12.73 -14.39
C ASN A 674 12.11 -11.59 -15.34
N ALA A 675 11.97 -10.33 -14.90
CA ALA A 675 12.35 -9.16 -15.68
C ALA A 675 13.87 -9.12 -15.96
N GLU A 676 14.70 -9.47 -14.98
CA GLU A 676 16.15 -9.60 -15.15
C GLU A 676 16.50 -10.69 -16.17
N THR A 677 15.81 -11.85 -16.09
CA THR A 677 16.01 -12.96 -17.03
C THR A 677 15.63 -12.56 -18.46
N GLU A 678 14.51 -11.84 -18.63
CA GLU A 678 14.04 -11.38 -19.94
C GLU A 678 14.94 -10.28 -20.53
N SER A 679 15.39 -9.33 -19.70
CA SER A 679 16.34 -8.29 -20.10
C SER A 679 17.67 -8.87 -20.56
N LEU A 680 18.19 -9.86 -19.83
CA LEU A 680 19.40 -10.58 -20.22
C LEU A 680 19.19 -11.29 -21.56
N ARG A 681 18.07 -12.01 -21.73
CA ARG A 681 17.73 -12.71 -22.97
C ARG A 681 17.65 -11.75 -24.17
N ASN A 682 17.01 -10.60 -24.01
CA ASN A 682 16.87 -9.60 -25.08
C ASN A 682 18.20 -8.95 -25.45
N SER A 683 19.04 -8.65 -24.46
CA SER A 683 20.39 -8.12 -24.67
C SER A 683 21.26 -9.10 -25.47
N LEU A 684 21.18 -10.39 -25.14
CA LEU A 684 21.89 -11.47 -25.86
C LEU A 684 21.42 -11.60 -27.31
N LEU A 685 20.10 -11.62 -27.55
CA LEU A 685 19.55 -11.72 -28.91
C LEU A 685 19.90 -10.50 -29.77
N SER A 686 19.90 -9.31 -29.19
CA SER A 686 20.30 -8.08 -29.87
C SER A 686 21.78 -8.11 -30.28
N GLY A 687 22.67 -8.54 -29.37
CA GLY A 687 24.10 -8.69 -29.65
C GLY A 687 24.38 -9.69 -30.77
N ILE A 688 23.75 -10.87 -30.73
CA ILE A 688 23.88 -11.89 -31.79
C ILE A 688 23.39 -11.36 -33.14
N SER A 689 22.27 -10.65 -33.15
CA SER A 689 21.69 -10.09 -34.38
C SER A 689 22.59 -9.04 -35.02
N HIS A 690 23.22 -8.18 -34.21
CA HIS A 690 24.17 -7.18 -34.70
C HIS A 690 25.39 -7.85 -35.34
N ASP A 691 25.98 -8.83 -34.66
CA ASP A 691 27.23 -9.47 -35.10
C ASP A 691 27.06 -10.38 -36.33
N LEU A 692 25.84 -10.87 -36.60
CA LEU A 692 25.49 -11.54 -37.86
C LEU A 692 25.21 -10.57 -39.01
N ARG A 693 24.68 -9.37 -38.72
CA ARG A 693 24.27 -8.40 -39.75
C ARG A 693 25.47 -7.77 -40.45
N THR A 694 26.56 -7.48 -39.73
CA THR A 694 27.77 -6.88 -40.29
C THR A 694 28.44 -7.73 -41.39
N PRO A 695 28.78 -9.03 -41.16
CA PRO A 695 29.35 -9.86 -42.21
C PRO A 695 28.37 -10.09 -43.36
N LEU A 696 27.07 -10.26 -43.06
CA LEU A 696 26.04 -10.44 -44.07
C LEU A 696 25.93 -9.22 -45.01
N ALA A 697 25.99 -7.99 -44.47
CA ALA A 697 25.99 -6.77 -45.28
C ALA A 697 27.20 -6.70 -46.22
N SER A 698 28.38 -7.13 -45.75
CA SER A 698 29.61 -7.19 -46.56
C SER A 698 29.49 -8.21 -47.70
N ILE A 699 28.97 -9.40 -47.40
CA ILE A 699 28.71 -10.46 -48.39
C ILE A 699 27.73 -9.96 -49.45
N VAL A 700 26.60 -9.36 -49.04
CA VAL A 700 25.57 -8.85 -49.95
C VAL A 700 26.12 -7.71 -50.81
N GLY A 701 26.90 -6.80 -50.24
CA GLY A 701 27.53 -5.69 -50.98
C GLY A 701 28.55 -6.18 -52.02
N ALA A 702 29.42 -7.12 -51.65
CA ALA A 702 30.39 -7.69 -52.58
C ALA A 702 29.70 -8.55 -53.67
N ALA A 703 28.69 -9.33 -53.31
CA ALA A 703 27.95 -10.19 -54.25
C ALA A 703 27.10 -9.39 -55.24
N SER A 704 26.43 -8.32 -54.79
CA SER A 704 25.67 -7.42 -55.67
C SER A 704 26.58 -6.70 -56.66
N THR A 705 27.74 -6.22 -56.21
CA THR A 705 28.75 -5.60 -57.09
C THR A 705 29.25 -6.57 -58.17
N LEU A 706 29.44 -7.84 -57.83
CA LEU A 706 29.79 -8.89 -58.80
C LEU A 706 28.65 -9.24 -59.75
N ALA A 707 27.40 -9.26 -59.27
CA ALA A 707 26.22 -9.60 -60.06
C ALA A 707 25.83 -8.51 -61.06
N GLU A 708 26.06 -7.24 -60.71
CA GLU A 708 25.79 -6.08 -61.57
C GLU A 708 26.93 -5.77 -62.57
N ASP A 709 28.05 -6.49 -62.48
CA ASP A 709 29.20 -6.32 -63.37
C ASP A 709 28.88 -6.74 -64.81
N LYS A 710 28.79 -5.76 -65.72
CA LYS A 710 28.68 -5.97 -67.18
C LYS A 710 30.04 -6.01 -67.87
N GLY A 711 31.03 -6.64 -67.23
CA GLY A 711 32.41 -6.74 -67.75
C GLY A 711 33.24 -5.46 -67.59
N ARG A 712 32.91 -4.62 -66.60
CA ARG A 712 33.62 -3.36 -66.29
C ARG A 712 34.63 -3.52 -65.17
N LEU A 713 34.50 -4.54 -64.32
CA LEU A 713 35.47 -4.80 -63.26
C LEU A 713 36.71 -5.51 -63.80
N ASP A 714 37.88 -5.01 -63.40
CA ASP A 714 39.16 -5.65 -63.65
C ASP A 714 39.23 -7.02 -62.93
N ALA A 715 39.92 -7.98 -63.53
CA ALA A 715 40.14 -9.31 -62.96
C ALA A 715 40.62 -9.31 -61.48
N PRO A 716 41.58 -8.46 -61.05
CA PRO A 716 41.98 -8.39 -59.65
C PRO A 716 40.86 -7.94 -58.70
N VAL A 717 40.03 -6.96 -59.10
CA VAL A 717 38.92 -6.47 -58.27
C VAL A 717 37.83 -7.52 -58.13
N ARG A 718 37.55 -8.27 -59.21
CA ARG A 718 36.61 -9.41 -59.18
C ARG A 718 37.08 -10.49 -58.21
N GLN A 719 38.38 -10.79 -58.19
CA GLN A 719 38.97 -11.77 -57.31
C GLN A 719 38.96 -11.30 -55.84
N GLU A 720 39.18 -10.01 -55.59
CA GLU A 720 39.09 -9.41 -54.26
C GLU A 720 37.66 -9.49 -53.69
N LEU A 721 36.64 -9.11 -54.46
CA LEU A 721 35.23 -9.22 -54.03
C LEU A 721 34.82 -10.67 -53.74
N ALA A 722 35.24 -11.62 -54.58
CA ALA A 722 34.98 -13.04 -54.35
C ALA A 722 35.67 -13.56 -53.07
N LYS A 723 36.90 -13.08 -52.80
CA LYS A 723 37.64 -13.38 -51.58
C LYS A 723 36.94 -12.80 -50.34
N THR A 724 36.44 -11.57 -50.40
CA THR A 724 35.67 -10.95 -49.30
C THR A 724 34.42 -11.76 -48.96
N ILE A 725 33.67 -12.24 -49.96
CA ILE A 725 32.49 -13.09 -49.73
C ILE A 725 32.89 -14.38 -49.02
N TYR A 726 33.95 -15.03 -49.50
CA TYR A 726 34.44 -16.29 -48.91
C TYR A 726 34.89 -16.10 -47.45
N GLU A 727 35.67 -15.06 -47.17
CA GLU A 727 36.18 -14.78 -45.82
C GLU A 727 35.06 -14.45 -44.83
N GLU A 728 34.10 -13.60 -45.21
CA GLU A 728 32.98 -13.25 -44.34
C GLU A 728 31.99 -14.42 -44.15
N ALA A 729 31.79 -15.27 -45.18
CA ALA A 729 30.97 -16.47 -45.06
C ALA A 729 31.62 -17.51 -44.11
N GLN A 730 32.94 -17.70 -44.21
CA GLN A 730 33.68 -18.57 -43.31
C GLN A 730 33.64 -18.03 -41.87
N ARG A 731 33.73 -16.71 -41.70
CA ARG A 731 33.58 -16.05 -40.40
C ARG A 731 32.18 -16.22 -39.79
N MET A 732 31.12 -16.09 -40.58
CA MET A 732 29.74 -16.40 -40.13
C MET A 732 29.58 -17.86 -39.72
N ALA A 733 30.17 -18.80 -40.46
CA ALA A 733 30.12 -20.22 -40.12
C ALA A 733 30.77 -20.48 -38.76
N THR A 734 31.96 -19.91 -38.51
CA THR A 734 32.62 -19.99 -37.19
C THR A 734 31.78 -19.36 -36.09
N LEU A 735 31.15 -18.20 -36.34
CA LEU A 735 30.29 -17.51 -35.38
C LEU A 735 29.07 -18.35 -35.01
N SER A 736 28.43 -18.99 -36.00
CA SER A 736 27.28 -19.88 -35.79
C SER A 736 27.65 -21.11 -34.98
N THR A 737 28.80 -21.73 -35.25
CA THR A 737 29.29 -22.90 -34.48
C THR A 737 29.54 -22.50 -33.03
N ASN A 738 30.22 -21.38 -32.79
CA ASN A 738 30.50 -20.88 -31.44
C ASN A 738 29.22 -20.58 -30.64
N ILE A 739 28.17 -20.04 -31.29
CA ILE A 739 26.86 -19.80 -30.64
C ILE A 739 26.18 -21.14 -30.29
N LEU A 740 26.23 -22.14 -31.18
CA LEU A 740 25.67 -23.47 -30.94
C LEU A 740 26.42 -24.20 -29.81
N ASP A 741 27.74 -24.09 -29.75
CA ASP A 741 28.56 -24.66 -28.69
C ASP A 741 28.24 -24.00 -27.34
N MET A 742 28.05 -22.67 -27.32
CA MET A 742 27.60 -21.93 -26.14
C MET A 742 26.19 -22.38 -25.68
N ALA A 743 25.25 -22.56 -26.60
CA ALA A 743 23.90 -23.04 -26.28
C ALA A 743 23.89 -24.48 -25.74
N ARG A 744 24.86 -25.32 -26.15
CA ARG A 744 25.07 -26.68 -25.60
C ARG A 744 25.68 -26.65 -24.21
N LEU A 745 26.59 -25.70 -23.94
CA LEU A 745 27.20 -25.47 -22.63
C LEU A 745 26.16 -25.05 -21.57
N ASP A 746 25.24 -24.12 -21.90
CA ASP A 746 24.23 -23.64 -20.95
C ASP A 746 23.23 -24.72 -20.49
N LYS A 747 23.12 -25.83 -21.22
CA LYS A 747 22.27 -26.98 -20.85
C LYS A 747 23.04 -28.10 -20.12
N GLY A 748 24.33 -27.90 -19.79
CA GLY A 748 25.16 -28.90 -19.13
C GLY A 748 25.39 -30.18 -19.97
N ALA A 749 25.21 -30.10 -21.29
CA ALA A 749 25.11 -31.28 -22.16
C ALA A 749 26.42 -31.66 -22.87
N LEU A 750 27.56 -31.12 -22.43
CA LEU A 750 28.85 -31.36 -23.09
C LEU A 750 29.37 -32.78 -22.77
N ARG A 751 29.16 -33.74 -23.67
CA ARG A 751 29.75 -35.08 -23.57
C ARG A 751 31.16 -35.07 -24.17
N LEU A 752 32.17 -35.31 -23.36
CA LEU A 752 33.57 -35.36 -23.79
C LEU A 752 33.92 -36.73 -24.34
N ASN A 753 34.56 -36.77 -25.51
CA ASN A 753 35.15 -37.99 -26.06
C ASN A 753 36.63 -38.06 -25.68
N ARG A 754 36.92 -38.55 -24.46
CA ARG A 754 38.28 -38.51 -23.90
C ARG A 754 39.11 -39.72 -24.31
N ASP A 755 40.30 -39.48 -24.85
CA ASP A 755 41.30 -40.50 -25.16
C ASP A 755 42.70 -40.04 -24.72
N TRP A 756 43.69 -40.93 -24.77
CA TRP A 756 45.08 -40.65 -24.35
C TRP A 756 45.86 -39.97 -25.46
N TYR A 757 46.36 -38.76 -25.18
CA TYR A 757 47.20 -38.01 -26.11
C TYR A 757 48.50 -37.51 -25.45
N PRO A 758 49.64 -37.59 -26.15
CA PRO A 758 50.82 -36.83 -25.79
C PRO A 758 50.60 -35.33 -26.09
N LEU A 759 51.06 -34.45 -25.20
CA LEU A 759 50.85 -33.00 -25.35
C LEU A 759 51.58 -32.44 -26.57
N GLU A 760 52.69 -33.06 -26.96
CA GLU A 760 53.47 -32.73 -28.15
C GLU A 760 52.64 -32.88 -29.43
N GLU A 761 51.78 -33.90 -29.50
CA GLU A 761 50.91 -34.13 -30.65
C GLU A 761 49.80 -33.09 -30.74
N LEU A 762 49.17 -32.76 -29.60
CA LEU A 762 48.15 -31.70 -29.55
C LEU A 762 48.73 -30.33 -29.94
N VAL A 763 49.90 -29.97 -29.40
CA VAL A 763 50.58 -28.71 -29.75
C VAL A 763 51.04 -28.74 -31.21
N GLY A 764 51.60 -29.85 -31.69
CA GLY A 764 52.06 -30.01 -33.07
C GLY A 764 50.94 -29.92 -34.10
N SER A 765 49.78 -30.55 -33.82
CA SER A 765 48.56 -30.48 -34.63
C SER A 765 48.08 -29.03 -34.78
N VAL A 766 47.97 -28.30 -33.67
CA VAL A 766 47.53 -26.90 -33.66
C VAL A 766 48.50 -25.98 -34.40
N LEU A 767 49.81 -26.15 -34.19
CA LEU A 767 50.84 -25.35 -34.88
C LEU A 767 50.85 -25.60 -36.39
N THR A 768 50.64 -26.85 -36.81
CA THR A 768 50.52 -27.22 -38.23
C THR A 768 49.29 -26.55 -38.86
N ARG A 769 48.15 -26.60 -38.16
CA ARG A 769 46.90 -25.96 -38.61
C ARG A 769 47.02 -24.43 -38.73
N LEU A 770 47.80 -23.80 -37.85
CA LEU A 770 47.98 -22.35 -37.82
C LEU A 770 49.22 -21.86 -38.59
N HIS A 771 49.92 -22.73 -39.32
CA HIS A 771 51.20 -22.43 -39.97
C HIS A 771 51.18 -21.14 -40.80
N ALA A 772 50.17 -20.98 -41.68
CA ALA A 772 50.03 -19.80 -42.54
C ALA A 772 49.82 -18.48 -41.77
N ARG A 773 49.23 -18.53 -40.57
CA ARG A 773 49.01 -17.34 -39.71
C ARG A 773 50.21 -17.05 -38.79
N LEU A 774 51.05 -18.05 -38.58
CA LEU A 774 52.25 -17.98 -37.75
C LEU A 774 53.51 -17.60 -38.56
N GLU A 775 53.38 -17.51 -39.88
CA GLU A 775 54.47 -17.23 -40.81
C GLU A 775 55.21 -15.93 -40.45
N GLY A 776 56.53 -16.00 -40.30
CA GLY A 776 57.38 -14.86 -39.92
C GLY A 776 57.47 -14.56 -38.41
N ARG A 777 56.80 -15.33 -37.53
CA ARG A 777 56.89 -15.17 -36.06
C ARG A 777 57.73 -16.27 -35.41
N LYS A 778 58.63 -15.90 -34.49
CA LYS A 778 59.41 -16.87 -33.71
C LYS A 778 58.51 -17.55 -32.66
N ILE A 779 58.42 -18.88 -32.69
CA ILE A 779 57.68 -19.69 -31.69
C ILE A 779 58.70 -20.40 -30.81
N ASP A 780 58.62 -20.19 -29.50
CA ASP A 780 59.45 -20.86 -28.49
C ASP A 780 58.63 -21.94 -27.79
N ILE A 781 58.99 -23.20 -27.99
CA ILE A 781 58.28 -24.36 -27.43
C ILE A 781 59.07 -24.90 -26.25
N LYS A 782 58.48 -24.82 -25.05
CA LYS A 782 59.06 -25.28 -23.79
C LYS A 782 58.23 -26.42 -23.21
N LEU A 783 58.29 -27.57 -23.87
CA LEU A 783 57.71 -28.82 -23.40
C LEU A 783 58.84 -29.68 -22.80
N ALA A 784 58.67 -30.14 -21.56
CA ALA A 784 59.61 -31.08 -20.95
C ALA A 784 59.52 -32.44 -21.66
N ARG A 785 60.64 -33.17 -21.78
CA ARG A 785 60.70 -34.42 -22.57
C ARG A 785 60.02 -35.62 -21.89
N ASP A 786 59.64 -35.47 -20.63
CA ASP A 786 59.11 -36.48 -19.73
C ASP A 786 57.67 -36.16 -19.29
N LEU A 787 56.92 -35.39 -20.09
CA LEU A 787 55.52 -35.09 -19.79
C LEU A 787 54.64 -36.35 -19.92
N PRO A 788 53.75 -36.61 -18.94
CA PRO A 788 52.81 -37.73 -19.02
C PRO A 788 51.74 -37.48 -20.08
N MET A 789 51.20 -38.56 -20.66
CA MET A 789 50.03 -38.47 -21.53
C MET A 789 48.82 -37.97 -20.74
N VAL A 790 47.95 -37.20 -21.39
CA VAL A 790 46.73 -36.65 -20.80
C VAL A 790 45.51 -37.31 -21.42
N LYS A 791 44.50 -37.62 -20.61
CA LYS A 791 43.24 -38.20 -21.08
C LYS A 791 42.21 -37.11 -21.34
N VAL A 792 42.10 -36.67 -22.60
CA VAL A 792 41.34 -35.47 -22.98
C VAL A 792 40.58 -35.67 -24.28
N ASP A 793 39.58 -34.82 -24.51
CA ASP A 793 38.99 -34.63 -25.83
C ASP A 793 39.92 -33.75 -26.67
N ALA A 794 40.67 -34.36 -27.59
CA ALA A 794 41.68 -33.68 -28.38
C ALA A 794 41.11 -32.47 -29.13
N VAL A 795 39.91 -32.60 -29.72
CA VAL A 795 39.29 -31.52 -30.50
C VAL A 795 39.03 -30.28 -29.63
N MET A 796 38.56 -30.49 -28.39
CA MET A 796 38.30 -29.37 -27.49
C MET A 796 39.57 -28.74 -26.94
N ILE A 797 40.60 -29.52 -26.61
CA ILE A 797 41.87 -28.98 -26.13
C ILE A 797 42.64 -28.29 -27.26
N GLU A 798 42.61 -28.82 -28.47
CA GLU A 798 43.12 -28.13 -29.65
C GLU A 798 42.38 -26.81 -29.86
N GLN A 799 41.05 -26.77 -29.68
CA GLN A 799 40.26 -25.54 -29.79
C GLN A 799 40.64 -24.51 -28.70
N VAL A 800 40.92 -24.95 -27.47
CA VAL A 800 41.46 -24.08 -26.39
C VAL A 800 42.77 -23.47 -26.85
N LEU A 801 43.70 -24.28 -27.38
CA LEU A 801 45.00 -23.81 -27.85
C LEU A 801 44.90 -22.87 -29.04
N VAL A 802 44.05 -23.18 -30.02
CA VAL A 802 43.78 -22.30 -31.17
C VAL A 802 43.28 -20.94 -30.67
N ASN A 803 42.29 -20.91 -29.78
CA ASN A 803 41.73 -19.66 -29.26
C ASN A 803 42.77 -18.83 -28.49
N LEU A 804 43.60 -19.47 -27.66
CA LEU A 804 44.67 -18.78 -26.92
C LEU A 804 45.77 -18.25 -27.84
N ILE A 805 46.18 -19.02 -28.85
CA ILE A 805 47.19 -18.61 -29.84
C ILE A 805 46.64 -17.50 -30.74
N GLU A 806 45.40 -17.59 -31.22
CA GLU A 806 44.77 -16.54 -32.02
C GLU A 806 44.63 -15.24 -31.23
N ASN A 807 44.27 -15.31 -29.94
CA ASN A 807 44.26 -14.13 -29.07
C ASN A 807 45.67 -13.53 -28.93
N ALA A 808 46.68 -14.35 -28.71
CA ALA A 808 48.07 -13.89 -28.65
C ALA A 808 48.51 -13.21 -29.96
N LEU A 809 48.15 -13.78 -31.12
CA LEU A 809 48.45 -13.19 -32.43
C LEU A 809 47.71 -11.88 -32.68
N LYS A 810 46.48 -11.77 -32.17
CA LYS A 810 45.63 -10.58 -32.34
C LYS A 810 46.12 -9.38 -31.52
N TYR A 811 46.59 -9.61 -30.30
CA TYR A 811 46.94 -8.53 -29.36
C TYR A 811 48.45 -8.27 -29.26
N ALA A 812 49.32 -9.21 -29.65
CA ALA A 812 50.76 -9.01 -29.61
C ALA A 812 51.28 -8.32 -30.88
N PRO A 813 52.22 -7.34 -30.77
CA PRO A 813 52.85 -6.70 -31.92
C PRO A 813 53.43 -7.71 -32.93
N ALA A 814 53.43 -7.34 -34.21
CA ALA A 814 54.02 -8.16 -35.27
C ALA A 814 55.52 -8.39 -35.02
N GLY A 815 55.99 -9.63 -35.14
CA GLY A 815 57.41 -9.99 -34.98
C GLY A 815 57.88 -10.33 -33.55
N THR A 816 57.04 -10.17 -32.51
CA THR A 816 57.40 -10.60 -31.15
C THR A 816 57.26 -12.11 -30.98
N PRO A 817 58.11 -12.77 -30.17
CA PRO A 817 58.05 -14.22 -29.98
C PRO A 817 56.78 -14.63 -29.23
N LEU A 818 56.23 -15.78 -29.61
CA LEU A 818 55.15 -16.48 -28.90
C LEU A 818 55.77 -17.67 -28.15
N GLU A 819 55.45 -17.83 -26.88
CA GLU A 819 55.98 -18.92 -26.05
C GLU A 819 54.84 -19.87 -25.65
N ILE A 820 55.01 -21.15 -25.92
CA ILE A 820 54.07 -22.21 -25.55
C ILE A 820 54.84 -23.20 -24.69
N GLY A 821 54.33 -23.52 -23.50
CA GLY A 821 55.00 -24.48 -22.64
C GLY A 821 54.05 -25.26 -21.76
N ALA A 822 54.56 -26.34 -21.20
CA ALA A 822 53.83 -27.19 -20.28
C ALA A 822 54.76 -27.71 -19.19
N GLY A 823 54.21 -27.85 -17.98
CA GLY A 823 54.90 -28.46 -16.84
C GLY A 823 53.96 -29.40 -16.10
N ALA A 824 54.45 -30.59 -15.75
CA ALA A 824 53.70 -31.56 -14.97
C ALA A 824 53.96 -31.37 -13.47
N SER A 825 52.91 -31.55 -12.68
CA SER A 825 52.98 -31.81 -11.24
C SER A 825 52.48 -33.23 -10.95
N LEU A 826 52.47 -33.65 -9.68
CA LEU A 826 52.04 -35.01 -9.30
C LEU A 826 50.58 -35.33 -9.69
N THR A 827 49.71 -34.32 -9.83
CA THR A 827 48.26 -34.51 -10.02
C THR A 827 47.68 -33.81 -11.24
N LYS A 828 48.45 -32.94 -11.89
CA LYS A 828 47.97 -32.17 -13.04
C LYS A 828 49.11 -31.68 -13.93
N VAL A 829 48.83 -31.55 -15.23
CA VAL A 829 49.69 -30.83 -16.18
C VAL A 829 49.20 -29.41 -16.32
N THR A 830 50.10 -28.43 -16.23
CA THR A 830 49.80 -27.01 -16.46
C THR A 830 50.39 -26.59 -17.81
N MET A 831 49.52 -26.20 -18.72
CA MET A 831 49.83 -25.65 -20.03
C MET A 831 49.79 -24.12 -19.98
N TYR A 832 50.60 -23.45 -20.79
CA TYR A 832 50.51 -22.00 -20.94
C TYR A 832 50.84 -21.50 -22.35
N VAL A 833 50.22 -20.38 -22.71
CA VAL A 833 50.53 -19.58 -23.90
C VAL A 833 50.86 -18.17 -23.42
N ALA A 834 52.06 -17.68 -23.77
CA ALA A 834 52.56 -16.38 -23.34
C ALA A 834 52.99 -15.52 -24.53
N ASP A 835 52.54 -14.27 -24.50
CA ASP A 835 52.81 -13.29 -25.54
C ASP A 835 53.60 -12.07 -25.01
N ARG A 836 53.84 -11.09 -25.89
CA ARG A 836 54.54 -9.81 -25.60
C ARG A 836 53.68 -8.60 -25.95
N GLY A 837 52.37 -8.76 -25.86
CA GLY A 837 51.35 -7.74 -26.09
C GLY A 837 51.24 -6.71 -24.96
N PRO A 838 50.17 -5.90 -24.96
CA PRO A 838 49.98 -4.81 -24.00
C PRO A 838 49.73 -5.28 -22.56
N GLY A 839 49.50 -6.59 -22.34
CA GLY A 839 49.11 -7.14 -21.04
C GLY A 839 47.64 -6.95 -20.71
N ILE A 840 47.26 -7.34 -19.50
CA ILE A 840 45.92 -7.31 -18.93
C ILE A 840 45.84 -6.15 -17.91
N SER A 841 44.74 -5.39 -17.88
CA SER A 841 44.60 -4.34 -16.86
C SER A 841 44.29 -4.94 -15.49
N PRO A 842 44.83 -4.39 -14.39
CA PRO A 842 44.62 -4.93 -13.04
C PRO A 842 43.13 -5.01 -12.66
N GLY A 843 42.69 -6.17 -12.16
CA GLY A 843 41.31 -6.42 -11.75
C GLY A 843 40.38 -6.92 -12.87
N LEU A 844 40.91 -7.12 -14.09
CA LEU A 844 40.16 -7.65 -15.23
C LEU A 844 40.49 -9.12 -15.54
N GLU A 845 41.48 -9.71 -14.87
CA GLU A 845 42.02 -11.05 -15.14
C GLU A 845 40.92 -12.13 -15.12
N GLU A 846 40.01 -12.05 -14.15
CA GLU A 846 38.92 -13.02 -13.99
C GLU A 846 37.74 -12.74 -14.94
N ARG A 847 37.46 -11.46 -15.20
CA ARG A 847 36.38 -11.00 -16.08
C ARG A 847 36.64 -11.27 -17.56
N LEU A 848 37.90 -11.46 -17.96
CA LEU A 848 38.27 -11.81 -19.34
C LEU A 848 37.59 -13.08 -19.86
N PHE A 849 37.17 -13.96 -18.95
CA PHE A 849 36.50 -15.21 -19.25
C PHE A 849 34.98 -15.14 -19.08
N ASP A 850 34.44 -13.98 -18.68
CA ASP A 850 32.99 -13.75 -18.63
C ASP A 850 32.42 -13.76 -20.05
N LYS A 851 31.20 -14.30 -20.19
CA LYS A 851 30.51 -14.39 -21.48
C LYS A 851 30.32 -12.98 -22.06
N PHE A 852 30.69 -12.80 -23.33
CA PHE A 852 30.55 -11.55 -24.09
C PHE A 852 31.40 -10.37 -23.58
N TYR A 853 32.31 -10.60 -22.64
CA TYR A 853 33.17 -9.54 -22.12
C TYR A 853 34.29 -9.16 -23.10
N ARG A 854 34.55 -7.85 -23.24
CA ARG A 854 35.60 -7.29 -24.10
C ARG A 854 36.35 -6.19 -23.35
N ALA A 855 37.68 -6.30 -23.28
CA ALA A 855 38.54 -5.34 -22.57
C ALA A 855 38.69 -3.96 -23.26
N SER A 856 38.29 -3.81 -24.53
CA SER A 856 38.32 -2.53 -25.26
C SER A 856 37.27 -2.49 -26.38
N PRO A 857 36.16 -1.75 -26.21
CA PRO A 857 35.11 -1.61 -27.23
C PRO A 857 35.56 -0.82 -28.49
N GLU A 858 36.53 0.09 -28.33
CA GLU A 858 36.86 1.14 -29.32
C GLU A 858 37.79 0.72 -30.46
N ARG A 859 38.51 -0.41 -30.35
CA ARG A 859 39.30 -0.95 -31.47
C ARG A 859 38.41 -1.89 -32.28
N ALA A 860 38.17 -1.55 -33.55
CA ALA A 860 37.37 -2.29 -34.53
C ALA A 860 38.00 -3.66 -34.93
N GLN A 861 38.38 -4.49 -33.96
CA GLN A 861 38.98 -5.80 -34.18
C GLN A 861 37.98 -6.90 -33.79
N SER A 862 37.36 -7.47 -34.81
CA SER A 862 36.47 -8.65 -34.84
C SER A 862 36.62 -9.64 -33.67
N GLY A 863 35.57 -9.84 -32.86
CA GLY A 863 35.46 -10.96 -31.92
C GLY A 863 34.26 -10.83 -30.96
N VAL A 864 33.50 -11.91 -30.76
CA VAL A 864 32.22 -11.97 -30.01
C VAL A 864 32.41 -11.96 -28.48
N GLY A 865 33.65 -12.00 -27.98
CA GLY A 865 33.92 -12.15 -26.54
C GLY A 865 33.52 -13.52 -25.98
N LEU A 866 33.33 -14.53 -26.84
CA LEU A 866 32.98 -15.91 -26.45
C LEU A 866 34.18 -16.85 -26.36
N GLY A 867 35.30 -16.54 -27.03
CA GLY A 867 36.43 -17.48 -27.16
C GLY A 867 37.02 -17.93 -25.82
N LEU A 868 37.28 -17.00 -24.90
CA LEU A 868 37.83 -17.32 -23.57
C LEU A 868 36.81 -17.99 -22.65
N ALA A 869 35.53 -17.65 -22.76
CA ALA A 869 34.45 -18.33 -22.04
C ALA A 869 34.31 -19.80 -22.47
N ILE A 870 34.46 -20.08 -23.77
CA ILE A 870 34.49 -21.45 -24.32
C ILE A 870 35.75 -22.18 -23.82
N CYS A 871 36.91 -21.51 -23.77
CA CYS A 871 38.12 -22.10 -23.20
C CYS A 871 37.93 -22.53 -21.74
N ARG A 872 37.32 -21.66 -20.91
CA ARG A 872 37.01 -21.97 -19.51
C ARG A 872 36.08 -23.17 -19.41
N ALA A 873 34.99 -23.18 -20.15
CA ALA A 873 34.04 -24.28 -20.11
C ALA A 873 34.63 -25.62 -20.59
N ALA A 874 35.47 -25.59 -21.63
CA ALA A 874 36.17 -26.78 -22.12
C ALA A 874 37.15 -27.31 -21.06
N VAL A 875 37.95 -26.45 -20.44
CA VAL A 875 38.92 -26.84 -19.40
C VAL A 875 38.22 -27.36 -18.13
N GLU A 876 37.17 -26.67 -17.67
CA GLU A 876 36.37 -27.09 -16.50
C GLU A 876 35.64 -28.41 -16.75
N ALA A 877 35.13 -28.65 -17.97
CA ALA A 877 34.54 -29.95 -18.33
C ALA A 877 35.57 -31.09 -18.27
N HIS A 878 36.85 -30.80 -18.44
CA HIS A 878 37.96 -31.75 -18.26
C HIS A 878 38.43 -31.87 -16.80
N GLY A 879 37.83 -31.15 -15.86
CA GLY A 879 38.24 -31.12 -14.45
C GLY A 879 39.45 -30.22 -14.16
N GLY A 880 39.78 -29.32 -15.08
CA GLY A 880 40.86 -28.34 -14.96
C GLY A 880 40.38 -26.94 -14.60
N GLU A 881 41.33 -26.02 -14.49
CA GLU A 881 41.11 -24.59 -14.25
C GLU A 881 41.88 -23.77 -15.30
N ILE A 882 41.35 -22.61 -15.71
CA ILE A 882 42.01 -21.66 -16.62
C ILE A 882 42.06 -20.26 -15.98
N TRP A 883 43.19 -19.58 -16.12
CA TRP A 883 43.39 -18.21 -15.63
C TRP A 883 44.41 -17.45 -16.48
N ALA A 884 44.51 -16.14 -16.25
CA ALA A 884 45.42 -15.27 -16.98
C ALA A 884 46.19 -14.36 -16.01
N ASP A 885 47.48 -14.16 -16.28
CA ASP A 885 48.34 -13.25 -15.52
C ASP A 885 49.12 -12.31 -16.45
N ASN A 886 49.62 -11.22 -15.90
CA ASN A 886 50.60 -10.38 -16.59
C ASN A 886 52.01 -10.97 -16.51
N ARG A 887 52.74 -10.89 -17.62
CA ARG A 887 54.12 -11.38 -17.72
C ARG A 887 55.11 -10.37 -17.13
N PRO A 888 56.11 -10.80 -16.35
CA PRO A 888 57.25 -9.96 -15.97
C PRO A 888 58.01 -9.48 -17.23
N GLY A 889 58.03 -8.16 -17.46
CA GLY A 889 58.65 -7.56 -18.65
C GLY A 889 57.70 -7.36 -19.85
N GLY A 890 56.38 -7.34 -19.62
CA GLY A 890 55.36 -6.99 -20.63
C GLY A 890 54.81 -8.20 -21.39
N GLY A 891 53.50 -8.17 -21.65
CA GLY A 891 52.71 -9.27 -22.25
C GLY A 891 51.76 -9.95 -21.29
N ALA A 892 50.92 -10.84 -21.80
CA ALA A 892 50.04 -11.69 -21.02
C ALA A 892 50.49 -13.16 -21.05
N ILE A 893 50.10 -13.93 -20.04
CA ILE A 893 50.26 -15.38 -19.99
C ILE A 893 48.94 -16.02 -19.57
N PHE A 894 48.39 -16.85 -20.44
CA PHE A 894 47.19 -17.63 -20.18
C PHE A 894 47.59 -19.05 -19.81
N ARG A 895 47.08 -19.57 -18.70
CA ARG A 895 47.40 -20.91 -18.18
C ARG A 895 46.15 -21.73 -18.01
N PHE A 896 46.24 -23.02 -18.29
CA PHE A 896 45.20 -23.97 -17.94
C PHE A 896 45.76 -25.28 -17.43
N THR A 897 45.00 -25.99 -16.60
CA THR A 897 45.38 -27.29 -16.06
C THR A 897 44.58 -28.42 -16.69
N LEU A 898 45.20 -29.59 -16.77
CA LEU A 898 44.56 -30.85 -17.11
C LEU A 898 44.89 -31.87 -16.01
N PRO A 899 43.90 -32.51 -15.39
CA PRO A 899 44.15 -33.46 -14.31
C PRO A 899 44.81 -34.74 -14.82
N LEU A 900 45.64 -35.36 -13.97
CA LEU A 900 46.30 -36.66 -14.19
C LEU A 900 45.64 -37.73 -13.30
N ASP A 901 44.31 -37.77 -13.30
CA ASP A 901 43.53 -38.62 -12.39
C ASP A 901 43.55 -40.10 -12.79
N GLU A 902 43.96 -40.40 -14.02
CA GLU A 902 44.05 -41.75 -14.57
C GLU A 902 45.51 -42.03 -14.97
N THR A 903 45.94 -43.29 -14.88
CA THR A 903 47.28 -43.70 -15.33
C THR A 903 47.20 -44.09 -16.81
N PRO A 904 48.08 -43.53 -17.68
CA PRO A 904 48.13 -43.91 -19.08
C PRO A 904 48.45 -45.40 -19.24
N PRO A 905 47.97 -46.05 -20.32
CA PRO A 905 48.31 -47.44 -20.60
C PRO A 905 49.83 -47.59 -20.79
N THR A 906 50.44 -48.51 -20.04
CA THR A 906 51.86 -48.86 -20.20
C THR A 906 52.04 -49.56 -21.55
N ILE A 907 52.80 -48.95 -22.46
CA ILE A 907 53.21 -49.62 -23.71
C ILE A 907 54.32 -50.60 -23.33
N GLU A 908 54.06 -51.91 -23.40
CA GLU A 908 55.11 -52.92 -23.33
C GLU A 908 56.02 -52.76 -24.57
N PRO A 909 57.35 -52.70 -24.43
CA PRO A 909 58.25 -52.63 -25.57
C PRO A 909 58.10 -53.89 -26.41
N GLU A 910 57.81 -53.69 -27.70
CA GLU A 910 57.66 -54.73 -28.71
C GLU A 910 58.88 -55.69 -28.71
N PRO A 911 58.70 -57.02 -28.62
CA PRO A 911 59.82 -57.95 -28.65
C PRO A 911 60.50 -57.89 -30.03
N PRO A 912 61.85 -58.00 -30.11
CA PRO A 912 62.56 -57.86 -31.37
C PRO A 912 62.18 -58.97 -32.35
N GLU A 913 61.87 -58.59 -33.60
CA GLU A 913 61.45 -59.47 -34.68
C GLU A 913 62.41 -60.66 -34.91
N PRO A 914 61.90 -61.88 -35.18
CA PRO A 914 62.73 -63.02 -35.57
C PRO A 914 63.23 -62.88 -37.02
N LYS A 915 64.53 -63.13 -37.23
CA LYS A 915 65.17 -63.13 -38.55
C LYS A 915 64.53 -64.18 -39.47
N ALA A 916 64.09 -63.73 -40.65
CA ALA A 916 63.66 -64.59 -41.74
C ALA A 916 64.83 -65.43 -42.29
N HIS A 917 64.69 -66.75 -42.27
CA HIS A 917 65.38 -67.66 -43.18
C HIS A 917 64.35 -68.37 -44.05
N GLU A 918 64.68 -68.45 -45.34
CA GLU A 918 63.93 -69.01 -46.46
C GLU A 918 63.34 -70.41 -46.19
N GLN A 919 62.12 -70.66 -46.68
CA GLN A 919 61.86 -71.80 -47.57
C GLN A 919 60.47 -71.72 -48.21
N ILE A 920 60.50 -71.39 -49.51
CA ILE A 920 59.77 -71.95 -50.65
C ILE A 920 58.66 -72.96 -50.32
N GLY A 921 57.45 -72.75 -50.88
CA GLY A 921 56.49 -73.84 -51.03
C GLY A 921 55.10 -73.40 -51.49
N ASP A 922 54.82 -73.65 -52.76
CA ASP A 922 53.59 -73.39 -53.50
C ASP A 922 52.25 -73.68 -52.80
N VAL A 923 51.34 -72.72 -52.97
CA VAL A 923 50.00 -72.83 -53.58
C VAL A 923 49.24 -74.15 -53.36
N LYS A 924 48.14 -74.06 -52.60
CA LYS A 924 46.82 -74.58 -53.03
C LYS A 924 45.68 -74.00 -52.17
N ALA A 925 44.90 -73.12 -52.78
CA ALA A 925 43.47 -72.99 -52.49
C ALA A 925 42.74 -74.22 -53.11
N PRO A 926 41.42 -74.44 -52.88
CA PRO A 926 40.44 -73.60 -52.20
C PRO A 926 39.48 -74.39 -51.28
N ALA A 927 38.52 -73.70 -50.65
CA ALA A 927 37.08 -73.95 -50.84
C ALA A 927 36.26 -73.46 -49.64
N THR A 928 35.30 -72.57 -49.94
CA THR A 928 33.87 -72.59 -49.55
C THR A 928 33.51 -72.97 -48.11
N ARG A 929 32.62 -72.28 -47.39
CA ARG A 929 31.25 -71.88 -47.74
C ARG A 929 30.69 -71.16 -46.49
N THR A 930 29.90 -70.11 -46.72
CA THR A 930 28.66 -69.66 -46.04
C THR A 930 28.17 -70.36 -44.76
N PRO A 931 27.25 -69.75 -43.97
CA PRO A 931 26.53 -68.48 -44.22
C PRO A 931 26.87 -67.33 -43.29
#